data_AF-A0A812Y3A4-F1
#
_entry.id   AF-A0A812Y3A4-F1
#
_cell.length_a   1.000
_cell.length_b   1.000
_cell.length_c   1.000
_cell.angle_alpha   90.00
_cell.angle_beta   90.00
_cell.angle_gamma   90.00
#
_symmetry.space_group_name_H-M   'P 1'
#
loop_
_entity.id
_entity.type
_entity.pdbx_description
1 polymer ?
#
loop_
_entity_poly.entity_id
_entity_poly.type
_entity_poly.pdbx_seq_one_letter_code
_entity_poly.pdbx_strand_id
1 'polypeptide(L)'
;MREVAAQFERPALMFSGGKDSIVMVHLAMKAFRPAKFPFPLLHIDTGHNFPEALDFRDQLVEKLGERLIVHKVQDLIDKGIASEDPGPYPSRNRAQIPTLLDAIETYRFDALFGGARRDEEKARAKERIFSFRDDFGQWDPKNQRPELWNLYNGRHQMGENIRVFPISNWTEMDVWQYIMLENIEIPALYFSHERDVVTRMGQLVPVGDAPFGAREGEEPVRRTVRFRTVGDMSCTGMEFSTDAYLDMDLLRFLTCGSVDDGKSTLIGRLLYDSKSIFEDQLEAAESASLSRGDQRMDLALLTDGLRAEREQGITIDVAYRYFATPKRKFIIADCPGHVQYTRNMVTGASTANLALILIDARHGVIEQSRRHSFITSLLRIPHLVVCVNKMDLVDWSQETYEKIRTDFEEFAARFEINDITFIPMSALTGDNVVNRSEKMDWYQGPSLLHHLENVHIAGDRDMIDPRFPVQWVIRPQGDEHHDYRGYGGQVASGVFQVGDEVVALPSGMESKIKSIDIGGVEQQFASPPQSVSIQLETDIDVSRGDMICRPNNQPISGQNIDAMVVWMADQPMVVGKKYTIRHTSNEARCVVKDLRYRMDIETLHRIEDATDLKLNEIGRVSFRMTKPLFFDPYRQCRATGSFIIVDEQTNNTVGAAMIIGETN
;
A
#
# COMPACT_ATOMS: atom_id res chain seq x y z
N MET A 1 -8.86 -1.25 7.71
CA MET A 1 -9.47 -1.01 9.04
C MET A 1 -10.14 -2.26 9.61
N ARG A 2 -11.08 -2.91 8.90
CA ARG A 2 -11.71 -4.17 9.36
C ARG A 2 -10.70 -5.25 9.74
N GLU A 3 -9.64 -5.42 8.95
CA GLU A 3 -8.54 -6.34 9.26
C GLU A 3 -7.86 -6.08 10.60
N VAL A 4 -7.67 -4.81 10.98
CA VAL A 4 -7.06 -4.48 12.27
C VAL A 4 -8.04 -4.74 13.41
N ALA A 5 -9.28 -4.29 13.29
CA ALA A 5 -10.31 -4.58 14.29
C ALA A 5 -10.50 -6.08 14.54
N ALA A 6 -10.25 -6.92 13.52
CA ALA A 6 -10.36 -8.36 13.62
C ALA A 6 -9.11 -9.08 14.14
N GLN A 7 -7.91 -8.52 13.94
CA GLN A 7 -6.64 -9.18 14.27
C GLN A 7 -6.05 -8.73 15.62
N PHE A 8 -6.49 -7.59 16.15
CA PHE A 8 -5.94 -6.98 17.37
C PHE A 8 -7.01 -6.91 18.47
N GLU A 9 -6.59 -7.08 19.71
CA GLU A 9 -7.45 -7.04 20.90
C GLU A 9 -7.80 -5.60 21.28
N ARG A 10 -6.84 -4.67 21.18
CA ARG A 10 -6.97 -3.29 21.67
C ARG A 10 -6.42 -2.27 20.67
N PRO A 11 -6.98 -2.21 19.45
CA PRO A 11 -6.62 -1.15 18.54
C PRO A 11 -7.10 0.22 19.04
N ALA A 12 -6.44 1.30 18.64
CA ALA A 12 -6.95 2.67 18.76
C ALA A 12 -6.65 3.50 17.51
N LEU A 13 -7.47 4.53 17.24
CA LEU A 13 -7.28 5.42 16.09
C LEU A 13 -6.78 6.78 16.56
N MET A 14 -5.58 7.18 16.11
CA MET A 14 -5.01 8.49 16.43
C MET A 14 -5.86 9.60 15.79
N PHE A 15 -6.44 10.47 16.61
CA PHE A 15 -7.39 11.50 16.19
C PHE A 15 -7.06 12.87 16.78
N SER A 16 -6.34 13.68 15.99
CA SER A 16 -5.94 15.03 16.38
C SER A 16 -6.95 16.12 16.04
N GLY A 17 -7.93 15.83 15.17
CA GLY A 17 -8.78 16.84 14.54
C GLY A 17 -8.16 17.46 13.27
N GLY A 18 -6.98 17.00 12.86
CA GLY A 18 -6.41 17.35 11.55
C GLY A 18 -7.09 16.59 10.40
N LYS A 19 -7.03 17.14 9.18
CA LYS A 19 -7.66 16.62 7.95
C LYS A 19 -7.48 15.11 7.74
N ASP A 20 -6.27 14.59 7.92
CA ASP A 20 -5.95 13.18 7.65
C ASP A 20 -6.61 12.29 8.69
N SER A 21 -6.62 12.72 9.95
CA SER A 21 -7.27 12.01 11.04
C SER A 21 -8.80 12.05 10.94
N ILE A 22 -9.37 13.13 10.38
CA ILE A 22 -10.81 13.23 10.09
C ILE A 22 -11.19 12.27 8.95
N VAL A 23 -10.41 12.22 7.87
CA VAL A 23 -10.60 11.24 6.80
C VAL A 23 -10.53 9.81 7.35
N MET A 24 -9.59 9.54 8.24
CA MET A 24 -9.49 8.24 8.92
C MET A 24 -10.73 7.92 9.76
N VAL A 25 -11.31 8.88 10.49
CA VAL A 25 -12.59 8.70 11.19
C VAL A 25 -13.73 8.42 10.21
N HIS A 26 -13.79 9.15 9.09
CA HIS A 26 -14.79 8.91 8.06
C HIS A 26 -14.67 7.52 7.42
N LEU A 27 -13.45 7.05 7.14
CA LEU A 27 -13.21 5.68 6.66
C LEU A 27 -13.62 4.63 7.71
N ALA A 28 -13.42 4.91 9.00
CA ALA A 28 -13.92 4.05 10.08
C ALA A 28 -15.45 4.01 10.11
N MET A 29 -16.12 5.13 9.86
CA MET A 29 -17.59 5.15 9.67
C MET A 29 -18.00 4.22 8.53
N LYS A 30 -17.36 4.32 7.36
CA LYS A 30 -17.68 3.44 6.22
C LYS A 30 -17.43 1.96 6.53
N ALA A 31 -16.45 1.67 7.38
CA ALA A 31 -16.09 0.30 7.73
C ALA A 31 -17.05 -0.36 8.71
N PHE A 32 -17.57 0.38 9.70
CA PHE A 32 -18.23 -0.19 10.88
C PHE A 32 -19.67 0.27 11.13
N ARG A 33 -20.10 1.40 10.54
CA ARG A 33 -21.48 1.85 10.72
C ARG A 33 -22.46 0.83 10.12
N PRO A 34 -23.64 0.66 10.75
CA PRO A 34 -24.16 1.46 11.86
C PRO A 34 -23.70 1.08 13.27
N ALA A 35 -22.82 0.08 13.44
CA ALA A 35 -22.26 -0.23 14.76
C ALA A 35 -21.24 0.84 15.21
N LYS A 36 -20.99 0.91 16.53
CA LYS A 36 -19.91 1.72 17.11
C LYS A 36 -18.54 1.22 16.65
N PHE A 37 -17.52 2.08 16.75
CA PHE A 37 -16.17 1.65 16.47
C PHE A 37 -15.72 0.58 17.47
N PRO A 38 -15.06 -0.50 17.02
CA PRO A 38 -14.50 -1.52 17.90
C PRO A 38 -13.23 -1.04 18.64
N PHE A 39 -12.88 0.25 18.52
CA PHE A 39 -11.70 0.89 19.10
C PHE A 39 -12.02 2.33 19.51
N PRO A 40 -11.30 2.89 20.51
CA PRO A 40 -11.39 4.31 20.83
C PRO A 40 -10.62 5.17 19.83
N LEU A 41 -10.97 6.45 19.82
CA LEU A 41 -10.15 7.53 19.31
C LEU A 41 -9.12 7.93 20.37
N LEU A 42 -7.88 8.18 19.97
CA LEU A 42 -6.77 8.56 20.86
C LEU A 42 -6.16 9.89 20.39
N HIS A 43 -6.04 10.85 21.30
CA HIS A 43 -5.37 12.11 21.05
C HIS A 43 -4.19 12.27 22.01
N ILE A 44 -2.99 12.53 21.49
CA ILE A 44 -1.82 12.93 22.28
C ILE A 44 -1.77 14.45 22.32
N ASP A 45 -2.22 15.02 23.43
CA ASP A 45 -2.46 16.45 23.59
C ASP A 45 -1.17 17.12 24.02
N THR A 46 -0.62 17.95 23.13
CA THR A 46 0.60 18.69 23.41
C THR A 46 0.35 19.88 24.32
N GLY A 47 -0.90 20.35 24.45
CA GLY A 47 -1.23 21.65 25.01
C GLY A 47 -0.96 22.81 24.05
N HIS A 48 -0.45 22.53 22.85
CA HIS A 48 -0.11 23.52 21.81
C HIS A 48 -1.03 23.42 20.58
N ASN A 49 -2.10 22.63 20.66
CA ASN A 49 -3.02 22.42 19.54
C ASN A 49 -3.97 23.61 19.33
N PHE A 50 -4.43 23.79 18.09
CA PHE A 50 -5.40 24.83 17.76
C PHE A 50 -6.75 24.59 18.47
N PRO A 51 -7.30 25.58 19.20
CA PRO A 51 -8.61 25.45 19.83
C PRO A 51 -9.71 25.01 18.84
N GLU A 52 -9.71 25.55 17.62
CA GLU A 52 -10.71 25.22 16.60
C GLU A 52 -10.64 23.76 16.14
N ALA A 53 -9.44 23.17 16.14
CA ALA A 53 -9.27 21.76 15.82
C ALA A 53 -9.76 20.87 16.98
N LEU A 54 -9.51 21.28 18.23
CA LEU A 54 -9.99 20.58 19.42
C LEU A 54 -11.51 20.65 19.56
N ASP A 55 -12.10 21.83 19.37
CA ASP A 55 -13.56 22.04 19.40
C ASP A 55 -14.25 21.19 18.34
N PHE A 56 -13.74 21.22 17.09
CA PHE A 56 -14.27 20.38 16.01
C PHE A 56 -14.12 18.89 16.31
N ARG A 57 -12.96 18.47 16.83
CA ARG A 57 -12.68 17.09 17.24
C ARG A 57 -13.74 16.63 18.26
N ASP A 58 -13.94 17.39 19.32
CA ASP A 58 -14.83 17.03 20.42
C ASP A 58 -16.30 17.01 19.97
N GLN A 59 -16.73 17.99 19.18
CA GLN A 59 -18.06 18.00 18.56
C GLN A 59 -18.28 16.79 17.64
N LEU A 60 -17.28 16.42 16.83
CA LEU A 60 -17.38 15.27 15.93
C LEU A 60 -17.48 13.96 16.73
N VAL A 61 -16.67 13.79 17.78
CA VAL A 61 -16.73 12.60 18.65
C VAL A 61 -18.10 12.49 19.31
N GLU A 62 -18.63 13.60 19.84
CA GLU A 62 -19.95 13.65 20.47
C GLU A 62 -21.06 13.32 19.47
N LYS A 63 -21.05 13.94 18.28
CA LYS A 63 -21.99 13.67 17.17
C LYS A 63 -21.99 12.21 16.76
N LEU A 64 -20.83 11.56 16.78
CA LEU A 64 -20.67 10.14 16.43
C LEU A 64 -20.96 9.18 17.59
N GLY A 65 -21.03 9.67 18.83
CA GLY A 65 -21.22 8.85 20.03
C GLY A 65 -20.06 7.88 20.31
N GLU A 66 -18.85 8.26 19.93
CA GLU A 66 -17.62 7.45 20.05
C GLU A 66 -16.80 7.77 21.29
N ARG A 67 -15.89 6.87 21.67
CA ARG A 67 -15.01 7.05 22.83
C ARG A 67 -13.73 7.76 22.43
N LEU A 68 -13.45 8.92 23.03
CA LEU A 68 -12.18 9.63 22.91
C LEU A 68 -11.34 9.47 24.18
N ILE A 69 -10.07 9.15 24.01
CA ILE A 69 -9.04 9.13 25.05
C ILE A 69 -8.09 10.28 24.75
N VAL A 70 -7.90 11.19 25.70
CA VAL A 70 -6.93 12.29 25.61
C VAL A 70 -5.81 12.01 26.60
N HIS A 71 -4.58 11.83 26.09
CA HIS A 71 -3.38 11.61 26.88
C HIS A 71 -2.46 12.82 26.75
N LYS A 72 -2.09 13.45 27.86
CA LYS A 72 -1.46 14.78 27.83
C LYS A 72 0.04 14.71 28.00
N VAL A 73 0.77 15.46 27.17
CA VAL A 73 2.20 15.68 27.31
C VAL A 73 2.51 16.36 28.65
N GLN A 74 1.65 17.28 29.10
CA GLN A 74 1.80 17.97 30.38
C GLN A 74 1.91 17.00 31.56
N ASP A 75 1.09 15.94 31.59
CA ASP A 75 1.09 14.97 32.69
C ASP A 75 2.44 14.23 32.80
N LEU A 76 3.15 14.03 31.68
CA LEU A 76 4.46 13.39 31.67
C LEU A 76 5.59 14.35 31.99
N ILE A 77 5.43 15.63 31.64
CA ILE A 77 6.34 16.70 32.10
C ILE A 77 6.27 16.80 33.62
N ASP A 78 5.05 16.81 34.18
CA ASP A 78 4.82 16.91 35.62
C ASP A 78 5.38 15.69 36.39
N LYS A 79 5.38 14.51 35.75
CA LYS A 79 6.01 13.27 36.27
C LYS A 79 7.54 13.23 36.06
N GLY A 80 8.14 14.20 35.35
CA GLY A 80 9.56 14.21 35.02
C GLY A 80 10.00 13.16 33.99
N ILE A 81 9.06 12.60 33.23
CA ILE A 81 9.29 11.57 32.19
C ILE A 81 9.59 12.23 30.83
N ALA A 82 8.97 13.37 30.56
CA ALA A 82 9.21 14.19 29.38
C ALA A 82 9.75 15.56 29.77
N SER A 83 10.39 16.25 28.83
CA SER A 83 10.81 17.64 29.01
C SER A 83 10.49 18.45 27.77
N GLU A 84 10.27 19.74 27.97
CA GLU A 84 10.16 20.70 26.88
C GLU A 84 11.53 21.02 26.28
N ASP A 85 11.56 21.27 24.97
CA ASP A 85 12.79 21.70 24.32
C ASP A 85 13.28 23.04 24.92
N PRO A 86 14.59 23.19 25.23
CA PRO A 86 15.11 24.43 25.78
C PRO A 86 15.05 25.54 24.74
N GLY A 87 14.59 26.73 25.14
CA GLY A 87 14.60 27.90 24.30
C GLY A 87 13.41 28.83 24.57
N PRO A 88 13.35 29.97 23.87
CA PRO A 88 12.26 30.93 24.03
C PRO A 88 10.91 30.44 23.47
N TYR A 89 10.91 29.34 22.67
CA TYR A 89 9.72 28.70 22.09
C TYR A 89 9.83 27.19 22.25
N PRO A 90 9.59 26.66 23.45
CA PRO A 90 9.70 25.22 23.69
C PRO A 90 8.72 24.48 22.78
N SER A 91 9.23 23.64 21.87
CA SER A 91 8.39 22.69 21.15
C SER A 91 8.13 21.48 22.05
N ARG A 92 6.91 20.96 21.98
CA ARG A 92 6.52 19.71 22.64
C ARG A 92 6.50 18.53 21.67
N ASN A 93 6.95 18.70 20.42
CA ASN A 93 6.91 17.65 19.40
C ASN A 93 7.78 16.45 19.78
N ARG A 94 8.96 16.67 20.38
CA ARG A 94 9.79 15.57 20.89
C ARG A 94 9.13 14.82 22.04
N ALA A 95 8.37 15.52 22.86
CA ALA A 95 7.66 14.94 24.00
C ALA A 95 6.42 14.11 23.61
N GLN A 96 5.96 14.18 22.35
CA GLN A 96 4.85 13.34 21.87
C GLN A 96 5.20 11.86 21.85
N ILE A 97 6.43 11.49 21.47
CA ILE A 97 6.86 10.08 21.40
C ILE A 97 6.79 9.40 22.77
N PRO A 98 7.45 9.90 23.85
CA PRO A 98 7.34 9.27 25.16
C PRO A 98 5.89 9.27 25.69
N THR A 99 5.10 10.28 25.36
CA THR A 99 3.67 10.34 25.71
C THR A 99 2.84 9.28 25.00
N LEU A 100 3.13 9.03 23.72
CA LEU A 100 2.50 7.95 22.97
C LEU A 100 2.87 6.57 23.53
N LEU A 101 4.13 6.38 23.91
CA LEU A 101 4.58 5.11 24.51
C LEU A 101 3.92 4.87 25.88
N ASP A 102 3.83 5.90 26.72
CA ASP A 102 3.12 5.82 28.01
C ASP A 102 1.63 5.53 27.82
N ALA A 103 0.98 6.12 26.81
CA ALA A 103 -0.40 5.81 26.47
C ALA A 103 -0.57 4.34 26.04
N ILE A 104 0.33 3.83 25.19
CA ILE A 104 0.33 2.43 24.73
C ILE A 104 0.46 1.48 25.90
N GLU A 105 1.38 1.75 26.83
CA GLU A 105 1.56 0.93 28.03
C GLU A 105 0.34 1.01 28.96
N THR A 106 -0.15 2.22 29.22
CA THR A 106 -1.27 2.50 30.13
C THR A 106 -2.56 1.81 29.67
N TYR A 107 -2.90 1.92 28.39
CA TYR A 107 -4.14 1.36 27.83
C TYR A 107 -3.95 -0.03 27.20
N ARG A 108 -2.70 -0.50 27.11
CA ARG A 108 -2.27 -1.75 26.47
C ARG A 108 -2.69 -1.84 25.01
N PHE A 109 -2.49 -0.77 24.25
CA PHE A 109 -2.81 -0.77 22.82
C PHE A 109 -1.82 -1.65 22.05
N ASP A 110 -2.33 -2.61 21.28
CA ASP A 110 -1.53 -3.51 20.44
C ASP A 110 -1.46 -3.04 18.97
N ALA A 111 -2.38 -2.17 18.56
CA ALA A 111 -2.31 -1.46 17.29
C ALA A 111 -2.78 -0.01 17.38
N LEU A 112 -2.10 0.90 16.67
CA LEU A 112 -2.54 2.28 16.51
C LEU A 112 -2.68 2.63 15.02
N PHE A 113 -3.87 3.08 14.62
CA PHE A 113 -4.04 3.69 13.30
C PHE A 113 -3.45 5.10 13.29
N GLY A 114 -2.70 5.43 12.24
CA GLY A 114 -2.22 6.78 11.95
C GLY A 114 -2.63 7.25 10.56
N GLY A 115 -2.80 8.56 10.40
CA GLY A 115 -3.10 9.22 9.11
C GLY A 115 -1.86 9.53 8.26
N ALA A 116 -0.75 8.86 8.54
CA ALA A 116 0.56 9.25 8.05
C ALA A 116 0.78 8.70 6.63
N ARG A 117 1.20 9.53 5.66
CA ARG A 117 1.30 9.18 4.22
C ARG A 117 2.74 9.03 3.70
N ARG A 118 2.94 8.25 2.63
CA ARG A 118 4.28 7.98 2.07
C ARG A 118 4.88 9.14 1.27
N ASP A 119 4.06 10.09 0.83
CA ASP A 119 4.49 11.29 0.10
C ASP A 119 5.02 12.41 1.01
N GLU A 120 4.72 12.35 2.32
CA GLU A 120 5.11 13.38 3.31
C GLU A 120 6.62 13.44 3.55
N GLU A 121 7.29 12.28 3.62
CA GLU A 121 8.73 12.20 3.91
C GLU A 121 9.40 11.07 3.12
N LYS A 122 10.61 11.34 2.59
CA LYS A 122 11.37 10.35 1.80
C LYS A 122 11.64 9.04 2.55
N ALA A 123 11.85 9.11 3.86
CA ALA A 123 12.09 7.93 4.70
C ALA A 123 10.88 6.98 4.75
N ARG A 124 9.67 7.52 4.55
CA ARG A 124 8.41 6.80 4.66
C ARG A 124 7.99 6.11 3.37
N ALA A 125 8.66 6.37 2.25
CA ALA A 125 8.42 5.68 0.96
C ALA A 125 8.53 4.13 1.05
N LYS A 126 9.19 3.62 2.10
CA LYS A 126 9.36 2.19 2.39
C LYS A 126 8.46 1.69 3.53
N GLU A 127 7.78 2.58 4.25
CA GLU A 127 6.81 2.14 5.26
C GLU A 127 5.69 1.33 4.60
N ARG A 128 5.24 0.31 5.31
CA ARG A 128 4.14 -0.57 4.92
C ARG A 128 2.86 -0.14 5.62
N ILE A 129 1.71 -0.65 5.18
CA ILE A 129 0.44 -0.35 5.86
C ILE A 129 0.50 -0.88 7.29
N PHE A 130 1.06 -2.06 7.51
CA PHE A 130 1.36 -2.61 8.85
C PHE A 130 2.84 -2.38 9.16
N SER A 131 3.12 -1.43 10.04
CA SER A 131 4.48 -1.06 10.43
C SER A 131 4.75 -1.52 11.86
N PHE A 132 5.62 -2.52 12.01
CA PHE A 132 5.91 -3.16 13.29
C PHE A 132 6.78 -2.27 14.17
N ARG A 133 6.53 -2.29 15.47
CA ARG A 133 7.34 -1.62 16.47
C ARG A 133 7.78 -2.64 17.52
N ASP A 134 9.05 -2.58 17.88
CA ASP A 134 9.57 -3.36 19.01
C ASP A 134 9.00 -2.84 20.35
N ASP A 135 9.39 -3.50 21.44
CA ASP A 135 8.95 -3.15 22.80
C ASP A 135 9.33 -1.72 23.22
N PHE A 136 10.31 -1.10 22.54
CA PHE A 136 10.74 0.28 22.77
C PHE A 136 10.05 1.28 21.82
N GLY A 137 9.15 0.81 20.96
CA GLY A 137 8.45 1.62 19.98
C GLY A 137 9.30 2.01 18.76
N GLN A 138 10.44 1.34 18.54
CA GLN A 138 11.31 1.61 17.40
C GLN A 138 10.86 0.84 16.17
N TRP A 139 11.07 1.43 14.99
CA TRP A 139 10.83 0.77 13.72
C TRP A 139 12.12 0.16 13.19
N ASP A 140 12.09 -1.14 12.88
CA ASP A 140 13.16 -1.82 12.14
C ASP A 140 12.70 -2.14 10.70
N PRO A 141 13.21 -1.40 9.69
CA PRO A 141 12.89 -1.67 8.29
C PRO A 141 13.29 -3.06 7.82
N LYS A 142 14.33 -3.69 8.41
CA LYS A 142 14.80 -5.02 7.97
C LYS A 142 13.84 -6.14 8.35
N ASN A 143 13.13 -5.96 9.47
CA ASN A 143 12.14 -6.89 9.98
C ASN A 143 10.72 -6.59 9.47
N GLN A 144 10.59 -5.63 8.54
CA GLN A 144 9.33 -5.31 7.91
C GLN A 144 8.81 -6.50 7.10
N ARG A 145 7.62 -6.98 7.46
CA ARG A 145 7.02 -8.14 6.79
C ARG A 145 6.52 -7.76 5.39
N PRO A 146 6.62 -8.67 4.41
CA PRO A 146 6.07 -8.46 3.08
C PRO A 146 4.55 -8.35 3.12
N GLU A 147 4.00 -7.40 2.36
CA GLU A 147 2.56 -7.21 2.15
C GLU A 147 2.19 -7.71 0.75
N LEU A 148 1.60 -8.92 0.69
CA LEU A 148 1.32 -9.62 -0.56
C LEU A 148 -0.19 -9.65 -0.79
N TRP A 149 -0.66 -9.28 -1.98
CA TRP A 149 -2.08 -9.34 -2.38
C TRP A 149 -3.07 -8.65 -1.41
N ASN A 150 -2.63 -7.61 -0.70
CA ASN A 150 -3.39 -6.97 0.39
C ASN A 150 -3.72 -7.90 1.57
N LEU A 151 -2.95 -8.98 1.77
CA LEU A 151 -2.99 -9.81 2.97
C LEU A 151 -2.02 -9.23 4.01
N TYR A 152 -2.58 -8.87 5.17
CA TYR A 152 -1.83 -8.27 6.27
C TYR A 152 -1.64 -9.28 7.40
N ASN A 153 -0.44 -9.27 7.99
CA ASN A 153 -0.10 -10.17 9.08
C ASN A 153 0.06 -9.45 10.43
N GLY A 154 -1.02 -9.32 11.19
CA GLY A 154 -1.05 -8.65 12.49
C GLY A 154 -0.49 -9.44 13.67
N ARG A 155 0.02 -10.66 13.48
CA ARG A 155 0.57 -11.46 14.60
C ARG A 155 1.82 -10.78 15.19
N HIS A 156 1.87 -10.59 16.48
CA HIS A 156 2.98 -9.91 17.16
C HIS A 156 3.26 -10.60 18.50
N GLN A 157 4.44 -10.33 19.07
CA GLN A 157 4.81 -10.80 20.40
C GLN A 157 4.26 -9.85 21.47
N MET A 158 4.18 -10.32 22.71
CA MET A 158 3.77 -9.46 23.82
C MET A 158 4.82 -8.36 24.04
N GLY A 159 4.38 -7.10 24.05
CA GLY A 159 5.26 -5.91 24.15
C GLY A 159 5.40 -5.17 22.82
N GLU A 160 5.40 -5.92 21.70
CA GLU A 160 5.37 -5.34 20.36
C GLU A 160 4.02 -4.67 20.10
N ASN A 161 4.03 -3.60 19.31
CA ASN A 161 2.82 -2.94 18.84
C ASN A 161 2.92 -2.62 17.36
N ILE A 162 1.79 -2.40 16.70
CA ILE A 162 1.74 -2.16 15.26
C ILE A 162 1.19 -0.77 14.99
N ARG A 163 1.92 0.02 14.18
CA ARG A 163 1.39 1.24 13.57
C ARG A 163 0.74 0.88 12.25
N VAL A 164 -0.51 1.27 12.07
CA VAL A 164 -1.28 0.96 10.87
C VAL A 164 -1.57 2.24 10.10
N PHE A 165 -1.26 2.28 8.81
CA PHE A 165 -1.43 3.45 7.96
C PHE A 165 -2.37 3.17 6.78
N PRO A 166 -3.71 3.15 6.97
CA PRO A 166 -4.67 2.81 5.91
C PRO A 166 -4.65 3.72 4.69
N ILE A 167 -4.20 4.97 4.84
CA ILE A 167 -4.08 5.96 3.75
C ILE A 167 -2.62 6.16 3.34
N SER A 168 -1.70 5.23 3.66
CA SER A 168 -0.27 5.40 3.37
C SER A 168 0.02 5.64 1.88
N ASN A 169 -0.83 5.11 1.00
CA ASN A 169 -0.70 5.23 -0.45
C ASN A 169 -1.50 6.41 -1.05
N TRP A 170 -2.04 7.29 -0.22
CA TRP A 170 -2.70 8.52 -0.65
C TRP A 170 -1.70 9.66 -0.64
N THR A 171 -1.82 10.54 -1.61
CA THR A 171 -1.10 11.82 -1.63
C THR A 171 -1.85 12.88 -0.82
N GLU A 172 -1.21 14.04 -0.62
CA GLU A 172 -1.91 15.19 -0.08
C GLU A 172 -3.16 15.59 -0.85
N MET A 173 -3.07 15.52 -2.17
CA MET A 173 -4.16 15.85 -3.05
C MET A 173 -5.33 14.86 -2.93
N ASP A 174 -5.04 13.57 -2.80
CA ASP A 174 -6.06 12.54 -2.61
C ASP A 174 -6.91 12.79 -1.34
N VAL A 175 -6.28 13.19 -0.24
CA VAL A 175 -7.00 13.53 1.01
C VAL A 175 -7.95 14.71 0.80
N TRP A 176 -7.46 15.80 0.24
CA TRP A 176 -8.26 17.02 0.04
C TRP A 176 -9.47 16.77 -0.86
N GLN A 177 -9.25 16.03 -1.92
CA GLN A 177 -10.32 15.75 -2.86
C GLN A 177 -11.32 14.73 -2.30
N TYR A 178 -10.85 13.72 -1.56
CA TYR A 178 -11.75 12.82 -0.85
C TYR A 178 -12.66 13.57 0.12
N ILE A 179 -12.11 14.56 0.84
CA ILE A 179 -12.90 15.47 1.69
C ILE A 179 -13.98 16.20 0.89
N MET A 180 -13.66 16.71 -0.30
CA MET A 180 -14.62 17.41 -1.14
C MET A 180 -15.71 16.48 -1.70
N LEU A 181 -15.33 15.31 -2.21
CA LEU A 181 -16.27 14.36 -2.83
C LEU A 181 -17.25 13.76 -1.83
N GLU A 182 -16.75 13.42 -0.65
CA GLU A 182 -17.56 12.85 0.42
C GLU A 182 -18.22 13.94 1.29
N ASN A 183 -18.04 15.21 0.92
CA ASN A 183 -18.55 16.39 1.63
C ASN A 183 -18.24 16.33 3.14
N ILE A 184 -16.98 16.04 3.47
CA ILE A 184 -16.52 15.86 4.84
C ILE A 184 -16.32 17.24 5.48
N GLU A 185 -17.02 17.47 6.59
CA GLU A 185 -16.81 18.66 7.42
C GLU A 185 -15.36 18.70 7.94
N ILE A 186 -14.73 19.87 7.87
CA ILE A 186 -13.38 20.11 8.38
C ILE A 186 -13.36 21.35 9.29
N PRO A 187 -12.41 21.43 10.23
CA PRO A 187 -12.29 22.59 11.11
C PRO A 187 -12.15 23.88 10.30
N ALA A 188 -12.73 24.95 10.84
CA ALA A 188 -12.75 26.25 10.18
C ALA A 188 -11.37 26.63 9.69
N LEU A 189 -10.31 26.38 10.46
CA LEU A 189 -8.90 26.73 10.19
C LEU A 189 -8.42 26.49 8.74
N TYR A 190 -8.98 25.52 8.01
CA TYR A 190 -8.57 25.16 6.65
C TYR A 190 -9.13 26.08 5.56
N PHE A 191 -10.20 26.83 5.86
CA PHE A 191 -10.71 27.89 4.99
C PHE A 191 -9.85 29.16 5.12
N SER A 192 -10.18 30.23 4.39
CA SER A 192 -9.51 31.52 4.54
C SER A 192 -10.19 32.35 5.63
N HIS A 193 -9.45 32.80 6.65
CA HIS A 193 -9.95 33.68 7.72
C HIS A 193 -8.95 34.75 8.07
N GLU A 194 -9.45 35.88 8.57
CA GLU A 194 -8.63 36.91 9.17
C GLU A 194 -8.12 36.50 10.54
N ARG A 195 -6.81 36.56 10.75
CA ARG A 195 -6.16 36.36 12.05
C ARG A 195 -4.99 37.31 12.22
N ASP A 196 -4.62 37.55 13.47
CA ASP A 196 -3.40 38.24 13.81
C ASP A 196 -2.20 37.32 13.55
N VAL A 197 -1.29 37.77 12.69
CA VAL A 197 -0.08 37.02 12.31
C VAL A 197 1.15 37.90 12.47
N VAL A 198 2.28 37.27 12.74
CA VAL A 198 3.60 37.89 12.79
C VAL A 198 4.52 37.21 11.78
N THR A 199 5.41 37.97 11.15
CA THR A 199 6.39 37.41 10.22
C THR A 199 7.63 36.98 10.99
N ARG A 200 7.90 35.68 11.04
CA ARG A 200 9.08 35.08 11.69
C ARG A 200 9.87 34.28 10.66
N MET A 201 11.15 34.59 10.48
CA MET A 201 12.02 33.92 9.50
C MET A 201 11.42 33.87 8.08
N GLY A 202 10.71 34.93 7.67
CA GLY A 202 10.06 35.01 6.35
C GLY A 202 8.73 34.25 6.23
N GLN A 203 8.25 33.60 7.29
CA GLN A 203 6.96 32.90 7.31
C GLN A 203 5.93 33.63 8.17
N LEU A 204 4.66 33.58 7.76
CA LEU A 204 3.55 34.11 8.56
C LEU A 204 3.16 33.08 9.63
N VAL A 205 3.22 33.49 10.89
CA VAL A 205 2.88 32.66 12.06
C VAL A 205 1.67 33.29 12.76
N PRO A 206 0.57 32.54 13.00
CA PRO A 206 -0.56 33.00 13.80
C PRO A 206 -0.11 33.32 15.23
N VAL A 207 -0.69 34.39 15.78
CA VAL A 207 -0.51 34.77 17.18
C VAL A 207 -1.63 34.13 18.00
N GLY A 208 -1.27 33.37 19.02
CA GLY A 208 -2.19 32.74 19.97
C GLY A 208 -1.80 33.02 21.43
N ASP A 209 -2.37 32.27 22.37
CA ASP A 209 -1.94 32.31 23.77
C ASP A 209 -0.52 31.75 23.94
N ALA A 210 0.15 32.06 25.05
CA ALA A 210 1.52 31.61 25.32
C ALA A 210 1.62 30.07 25.19
N PRO A 211 2.67 29.53 24.54
CA PRO A 211 3.92 30.18 24.12
C PRO A 211 3.91 30.83 22.72
N PHE A 212 2.75 30.93 22.05
CA PHE A 212 2.64 31.42 20.65
C PHE A 212 2.18 32.89 20.52
N GLY A 213 2.26 33.64 21.62
CA GLY A 213 1.97 35.08 21.63
C GLY A 213 2.94 35.92 20.78
N ALA A 214 2.57 37.19 20.56
CA ALA A 214 3.43 38.18 19.92
C ALA A 214 4.66 38.45 20.80
N ARG A 215 5.85 38.53 20.19
CA ARG A 215 7.09 38.86 20.93
C ARG A 215 7.17 40.34 21.26
N GLU A 216 8.01 40.68 22.22
CA GLU A 216 8.37 42.07 22.50
C GLU A 216 8.97 42.71 21.23
N GLY A 217 8.29 43.69 20.67
CA GLY A 217 8.66 44.36 19.40
C GLY A 217 8.07 43.74 18.13
N GLU A 218 7.32 42.63 18.20
CA GLU A 218 6.49 42.16 17.08
C GLU A 218 5.13 42.85 17.13
N GLU A 219 4.73 43.49 16.03
CA GLU A 219 3.38 44.00 15.85
C GLU A 219 2.55 42.98 15.06
N PRO A 220 1.55 42.33 15.69
CA PRO A 220 0.65 41.45 14.97
C PRO A 220 -0.10 42.23 13.90
N VAL A 221 -0.12 41.71 12.69
CA VAL A 221 -0.86 42.29 11.58
C VAL A 221 -1.99 41.35 11.23
N ARG A 222 -3.20 41.91 11.13
CA ARG A 222 -4.37 41.15 10.69
C ARG A 222 -4.25 40.80 9.21
N ARG A 223 -4.26 39.51 8.89
CA ARG A 223 -4.15 38.98 7.53
C ARG A 223 -5.15 37.86 7.32
N THR A 224 -5.67 37.75 6.10
CA THR A 224 -6.42 36.58 5.65
C THR A 224 -5.45 35.44 5.36
N VAL A 225 -5.53 34.37 6.14
CA VAL A 225 -4.64 33.20 6.04
C VAL A 225 -5.45 31.89 6.06
N ARG A 226 -4.88 30.84 5.49
CA ARG A 226 -5.39 29.45 5.56
C ARG A 226 -4.24 28.48 5.83
N PHE A 227 -4.52 27.38 6.54
CA PHE A 227 -3.55 26.30 6.78
C PHE A 227 -3.71 25.17 5.76
N ARG A 228 -2.60 24.54 5.35
CA ARG A 228 -2.62 23.39 4.41
C ARG A 228 -2.59 22.06 5.17
N THR A 229 -1.69 21.94 6.13
CA THR A 229 -1.55 20.78 7.01
C THR A 229 -1.47 21.32 8.44
N VAL A 230 -2.14 20.63 9.36
CA VAL A 230 -2.22 21.05 10.77
C VAL A 230 -1.50 20.01 11.60
N GLY A 231 -0.39 20.45 12.21
CA GLY A 231 0.19 19.80 13.37
C GLY A 231 0.18 20.82 14.52
N ASP A 232 1.12 21.75 14.44
CA ASP A 232 1.23 22.95 15.28
C ASP A 232 1.05 24.23 14.46
N MET A 233 1.01 25.40 15.13
CA MET A 233 0.76 26.74 14.58
C MET A 233 1.71 27.25 13.47
N SER A 234 2.60 26.44 12.88
CA SER A 234 3.53 26.85 11.83
C SER A 234 3.28 26.11 10.51
N CYS A 235 2.70 26.78 9.50
CA CYS A 235 2.91 26.61 8.02
C CYS A 235 1.72 27.12 7.15
N THR A 236 2.02 27.78 6.01
CA THR A 236 1.08 28.44 5.05
C THR A 236 1.04 27.77 3.65
N GLY A 237 -0.09 27.92 2.92
CA GLY A 237 -0.48 27.11 1.74
C GLY A 237 -0.32 27.68 0.30
N MET A 238 -0.92 26.98 -0.70
CA MET A 238 -1.05 27.32 -2.15
C MET A 238 -2.34 26.69 -2.73
N GLU A 239 -2.83 27.11 -3.90
CA GLU A 239 -4.15 26.82 -4.52
C GLU A 239 -4.05 25.89 -5.76
N PHE A 240 -5.00 24.96 -5.96
CA PHE A 240 -5.08 24.07 -7.15
C PHE A 240 -6.53 23.79 -7.59
N SER A 241 -6.73 23.39 -8.85
CA SER A 241 -8.04 23.04 -9.45
C SER A 241 -8.36 21.54 -9.29
N THR A 242 -9.63 21.19 -8.99
CA THR A 242 -10.01 19.97 -8.28
C THR A 242 -10.81 18.90 -9.04
N ASP A 243 -11.46 19.24 -10.16
CA ASP A 243 -12.60 18.42 -10.62
C ASP A 243 -12.24 17.16 -11.42
N ALA A 244 -11.02 17.05 -11.95
CA ALA A 244 -10.65 15.95 -12.87
C ALA A 244 -9.83 14.80 -12.24
N TYR A 245 -9.35 14.94 -11.00
CA TYR A 245 -8.30 14.06 -10.46
C TYR A 245 -8.82 12.85 -9.68
N LEU A 246 -10.02 12.88 -9.09
CA LEU A 246 -10.58 11.72 -8.37
C LEU A 246 -11.06 10.60 -9.30
N ASP A 247 -11.57 10.97 -10.47
CA ASP A 247 -12.02 10.01 -11.49
C ASP A 247 -10.87 9.42 -12.31
N MET A 248 -9.63 9.84 -12.02
CA MET A 248 -8.45 9.27 -12.68
C MET A 248 -8.25 7.83 -12.24
N ASP A 249 -8.13 6.95 -13.23
CA ASP A 249 -7.72 5.58 -13.01
C ASP A 249 -6.31 5.53 -12.37
N LEU A 250 -6.05 4.48 -11.59
CA LEU A 250 -4.79 4.30 -10.88
C LEU A 250 -4.04 3.11 -11.45
N LEU A 251 -2.89 3.36 -12.08
CA LEU A 251 -1.98 2.30 -12.52
C LEU A 251 -0.93 2.02 -11.46
N ARG A 252 -0.87 0.77 -10.97
CA ARG A 252 0.27 0.28 -10.19
C ARG A 252 1.21 -0.46 -11.13
N PHE A 253 2.46 -0.02 -11.22
CA PHE A 253 3.47 -0.75 -11.97
C PHE A 253 4.76 -0.90 -11.18
N LEU A 254 5.53 -1.93 -11.52
CA LEU A 254 6.87 -2.10 -10.99
C LEU A 254 7.94 -1.98 -12.07
N THR A 255 9.14 -1.59 -11.68
CA THR A 255 10.33 -1.59 -12.53
C THR A 255 11.26 -2.74 -12.15
N CYS A 256 11.63 -3.54 -13.14
CA CYS A 256 12.52 -4.69 -13.03
C CYS A 256 13.62 -4.58 -14.09
N GLY A 257 14.75 -5.22 -13.83
CA GLY A 257 15.92 -5.13 -14.71
C GLY A 257 17.19 -5.42 -13.91
N SER A 258 18.29 -5.64 -14.62
CA SER A 258 19.60 -5.85 -14.03
C SER A 258 20.09 -4.64 -13.23
N VAL A 259 21.14 -4.85 -12.46
CA VAL A 259 22.02 -3.75 -12.04
C VAL A 259 22.51 -3.03 -13.30
N ASP A 260 22.55 -1.71 -13.25
CA ASP A 260 22.92 -0.81 -14.35
C ASP A 260 21.98 -0.71 -15.55
N ASP A 261 20.86 -1.44 -15.64
CA ASP A 261 19.90 -1.30 -16.76
C ASP A 261 19.20 0.08 -16.80
N GLY A 262 19.42 0.94 -15.80
CA GLY A 262 18.92 2.32 -15.76
C GLY A 262 17.54 2.47 -15.14
N LYS A 263 17.13 1.58 -14.22
CA LYS A 263 15.83 1.63 -13.52
C LYS A 263 15.62 2.94 -12.77
N SER A 264 16.54 3.28 -11.86
CA SER A 264 16.50 4.50 -11.06
C SER A 264 16.53 5.76 -11.93
N THR A 265 17.35 5.76 -12.99
CA THR A 265 17.40 6.84 -13.98
C THR A 265 16.07 7.02 -14.71
N LEU A 266 15.41 5.92 -15.11
CA LEU A 266 14.10 5.97 -15.76
C LEU A 266 13.02 6.54 -14.84
N ILE A 267 12.97 6.07 -13.59
CA ILE A 267 12.02 6.58 -12.59
C ILE A 267 12.28 8.07 -12.37
N GLY A 268 13.54 8.46 -12.13
CA GLY A 268 13.92 9.86 -11.95
C GLY A 268 13.51 10.72 -13.15
N ARG A 269 13.67 10.20 -14.37
CA ARG A 269 13.24 10.87 -15.61
C ARG A 269 11.73 11.04 -15.70
N LEU A 270 10.95 10.01 -15.40
CA LEU A 270 9.49 10.10 -15.36
C LEU A 270 9.02 11.13 -14.34
N LEU A 271 9.62 11.15 -13.15
CA LEU A 271 9.27 12.11 -12.09
C LEU A 271 9.68 13.55 -12.47
N TYR A 272 10.84 13.73 -13.08
CA TYR A 272 11.35 15.02 -13.54
C TYR A 272 10.50 15.59 -14.68
N ASP A 273 10.28 14.82 -15.75
CA ASP A 273 9.55 15.29 -16.92
C ASP A 273 8.03 15.43 -16.65
N SER A 274 7.47 14.70 -15.69
CA SER A 274 6.07 14.86 -15.26
C SER A 274 5.84 16.06 -14.33
N LYS A 275 6.89 16.85 -14.02
CA LYS A 275 6.84 18.00 -13.09
C LYS A 275 6.24 17.66 -11.72
N SER A 276 6.40 16.41 -11.28
CA SER A 276 5.87 15.94 -10.00
C SER A 276 6.84 16.14 -8.82
N ILE A 277 8.03 16.69 -9.09
CA ILE A 277 9.07 16.95 -8.08
C ILE A 277 9.07 18.43 -7.69
N PHE A 278 9.12 18.70 -6.39
CA PHE A 278 9.26 20.05 -5.83
C PHE A 278 10.62 20.68 -6.16
N GLU A 279 10.67 22.00 -6.37
CA GLU A 279 11.88 22.74 -6.80
C GLU A 279 13.06 22.54 -5.84
N ASP A 280 12.82 22.49 -4.53
CA ASP A 280 13.83 22.27 -3.49
C ASP A 280 14.56 20.91 -3.64
N GLN A 281 13.84 19.87 -4.07
CA GLN A 281 14.43 18.55 -4.30
C GLN A 281 15.30 18.51 -5.56
N LEU A 282 14.94 19.30 -6.58
CA LEU A 282 15.73 19.44 -7.80
C LEU A 282 17.04 20.18 -7.49
N GLU A 283 16.98 21.29 -6.77
CA GLU A 283 18.18 22.05 -6.35
C GLU A 283 19.12 21.18 -5.49
N ALA A 284 18.57 20.38 -4.58
CA ALA A 284 19.34 19.45 -3.77
C ALA A 284 20.04 18.37 -4.61
N ALA A 285 19.36 17.83 -5.63
CA ALA A 285 19.94 16.84 -6.54
C ALA A 285 21.05 17.46 -7.41
N GLU A 286 20.81 18.65 -7.98
CA GLU A 286 21.80 19.38 -8.78
C GLU A 286 23.07 19.70 -7.97
N SER A 287 22.90 20.24 -6.76
CA SER A 287 24.04 20.55 -5.88
C SER A 287 24.85 19.30 -5.52
N ALA A 288 24.18 18.16 -5.28
CA ALA A 288 24.83 16.89 -4.99
C ALA A 288 25.59 16.33 -6.20
N SER A 289 25.01 16.39 -7.41
CA SER A 289 25.69 16.00 -8.65
C SER A 289 26.93 16.85 -8.93
N LEU A 290 26.82 18.18 -8.75
CA LEU A 290 27.95 19.10 -8.89
C LEU A 290 29.08 18.77 -7.90
N SER A 291 28.72 18.45 -6.65
CA SER A 291 29.71 18.07 -5.63
C SER A 291 30.45 16.75 -5.93
N ARG A 292 29.83 15.86 -6.72
CA ARG A 292 30.40 14.59 -7.19
C ARG A 292 31.22 14.74 -8.48
N GLY A 293 31.15 15.91 -9.14
CA GLY A 293 31.85 16.19 -10.40
C GLY A 293 31.08 15.75 -11.66
N ASP A 294 29.79 15.45 -11.55
CA ASP A 294 28.97 15.07 -12.70
C ASP A 294 28.69 16.28 -13.61
N GLN A 295 28.78 16.09 -14.93
CA GLN A 295 28.53 17.15 -15.91
C GLN A 295 27.03 17.44 -16.11
N ARG A 296 26.15 16.54 -15.67
CA ARG A 296 24.69 16.66 -15.74
C ARG A 296 24.10 16.21 -14.42
N MET A 297 22.90 16.69 -14.10
CA MET A 297 22.16 16.20 -12.93
C MET A 297 21.91 14.70 -13.05
N ASP A 298 22.34 13.95 -12.04
CA ASP A 298 22.08 12.52 -11.91
C ASP A 298 20.67 12.31 -11.35
N LEU A 299 19.75 11.93 -12.24
CA LEU A 299 18.35 11.70 -11.91
C LEU A 299 18.15 10.52 -10.94
N ALA A 300 19.13 9.61 -10.79
CA ALA A 300 19.04 8.53 -9.80
C ALA A 300 19.07 9.06 -8.35
N LEU A 301 19.63 10.26 -8.11
CA LEU A 301 19.62 10.90 -6.79
C LEU A 301 18.22 11.25 -6.30
N LEU A 302 17.26 11.38 -7.21
CA LEU A 302 15.86 11.64 -6.88
C LEU A 302 15.15 10.39 -6.33
N THR A 303 15.67 9.20 -6.64
CA THR A 303 15.04 7.92 -6.31
C THR A 303 15.62 7.25 -5.06
N ASP A 304 16.86 7.56 -4.66
CA ASP A 304 17.55 6.86 -3.56
C ASP A 304 17.17 7.41 -2.18
N GLY A 305 16.42 6.61 -1.42
CA GLY A 305 15.81 7.01 -0.14
C GLY A 305 16.65 6.73 1.11
N LEU A 306 17.48 5.66 1.12
CA LEU A 306 18.27 5.27 2.30
C LEU A 306 19.76 5.62 2.17
N ARG A 307 20.39 5.99 3.29
CA ARG A 307 21.84 6.24 3.35
C ARG A 307 22.66 5.03 2.93
N ALA A 308 22.24 3.82 3.33
CA ALA A 308 22.87 2.56 2.95
C ALA A 308 22.75 2.24 1.44
N GLU A 309 21.64 2.63 0.80
CA GLU A 309 21.48 2.49 -0.66
C GLU A 309 22.39 3.47 -1.40
N ARG A 310 22.50 4.72 -0.92
CA ARG A 310 23.40 5.74 -1.51
C ARG A 310 24.88 5.38 -1.38
N GLU A 311 25.26 4.69 -0.30
CA GLU A 311 26.63 4.21 -0.09
C GLU A 311 26.98 3.03 -1.00
N GLN A 312 26.00 2.20 -1.36
CA GLN A 312 26.21 1.01 -2.19
C GLN A 312 25.81 1.19 -3.66
N GLY A 313 25.07 2.24 -4.02
CA GLY A 313 24.56 2.49 -5.36
C GLY A 313 23.50 1.49 -5.84
N ILE A 314 22.80 0.79 -4.93
CA ILE A 314 21.79 -0.23 -5.27
C ILE A 314 20.49 -0.03 -4.47
N THR A 315 19.35 -0.33 -5.08
CA THR A 315 18.06 -0.48 -4.39
C THR A 315 18.09 -1.77 -3.55
N ILE A 316 17.67 -1.70 -2.29
CA ILE A 316 17.69 -2.82 -1.33
C ILE A 316 16.27 -3.29 -0.98
N ASP A 317 15.31 -2.38 -0.84
CA ASP A 317 13.91 -2.68 -0.50
C ASP A 317 12.97 -1.92 -1.43
N VAL A 318 11.74 -2.42 -1.61
CA VAL A 318 10.74 -1.79 -2.47
C VAL A 318 10.42 -0.40 -1.95
N ALA A 319 10.70 0.60 -2.77
CA ALA A 319 10.29 1.98 -2.54
C ALA A 319 9.06 2.29 -3.40
N TYR A 320 8.02 2.83 -2.80
CA TYR A 320 6.85 3.29 -3.53
C TYR A 320 6.98 4.77 -3.87
N ARG A 321 6.79 5.12 -5.14
CA ARG A 321 6.75 6.50 -5.63
C ARG A 321 5.40 6.80 -6.26
N TYR A 322 5.01 8.07 -6.17
CA TYR A 322 3.70 8.55 -6.60
C TYR A 322 3.91 9.69 -7.58
N PHE A 323 3.21 9.62 -8.70
CA PHE A 323 3.10 10.75 -9.63
C PHE A 323 1.76 10.66 -10.35
N ALA A 324 1.35 11.76 -10.99
CA ALA A 324 0.12 11.80 -11.76
C ALA A 324 0.35 12.61 -13.04
N THR A 325 -0.40 12.28 -14.07
CA THR A 325 -0.57 13.14 -15.25
C THR A 325 -2.00 13.66 -15.27
N PRO A 326 -2.35 14.60 -16.17
CA PRO A 326 -3.74 15.03 -16.35
C PRO A 326 -4.72 13.90 -16.75
N LYS A 327 -4.23 12.70 -17.11
CA LYS A 327 -5.07 11.56 -17.49
C LYS A 327 -5.17 10.47 -16.44
N ARG A 328 -4.13 10.27 -15.61
CA ARG A 328 -4.00 9.06 -14.79
C ARG A 328 -3.07 9.24 -13.59
N LYS A 329 -3.35 8.51 -12.51
CA LYS A 329 -2.46 8.38 -11.34
C LYS A 329 -1.57 7.15 -11.47
N PHE A 330 -0.38 7.24 -10.91
CA PHE A 330 0.62 6.19 -10.97
C PHE A 330 1.24 5.91 -9.60
N ILE A 331 1.35 4.63 -9.27
CA ILE A 331 2.18 4.13 -8.18
C ILE A 331 3.28 3.27 -8.78
N ILE A 332 4.52 3.69 -8.57
CA ILE A 332 5.72 2.97 -9.00
C ILE A 332 6.24 2.17 -7.81
N ALA A 333 6.41 0.86 -7.98
CA ALA A 333 7.20 0.03 -7.09
C ALA A 333 8.62 -0.11 -7.66
N ASP A 334 9.60 0.58 -7.06
CA ASP A 334 11.00 0.42 -7.42
C ASP A 334 11.54 -0.86 -6.77
N CYS A 335 11.63 -1.93 -7.57
CA CYS A 335 12.08 -3.22 -7.10
C CYS A 335 13.59 -3.39 -7.30
N PRO A 336 14.31 -3.90 -6.29
CA PRO A 336 15.75 -4.17 -6.40
C PRO A 336 16.03 -5.23 -7.48
N GLY A 337 17.07 -4.99 -8.30
CA GLY A 337 17.42 -5.86 -9.44
C GLY A 337 18.35 -7.04 -9.12
N HIS A 338 18.85 -7.13 -7.88
CA HIS A 338 19.80 -8.18 -7.50
C HIS A 338 19.08 -9.45 -7.02
N VAL A 339 19.64 -10.62 -7.36
CA VAL A 339 19.12 -11.96 -7.07
C VAL A 339 18.74 -12.17 -5.60
N GLN A 340 19.50 -11.59 -4.68
CA GLN A 340 19.23 -11.72 -3.23
C GLN A 340 17.91 -11.07 -2.79
N TYR A 341 17.28 -10.25 -3.64
CA TYR A 341 16.08 -9.49 -3.32
C TYR A 341 14.82 -9.93 -4.09
N THR A 342 14.79 -11.17 -4.61
CA THR A 342 13.58 -11.75 -5.24
C THR A 342 12.34 -11.63 -4.36
N ARG A 343 12.45 -11.83 -3.03
CA ARG A 343 11.33 -11.63 -2.09
C ARG A 343 10.72 -10.21 -2.15
N ASN A 344 11.55 -9.19 -2.37
CA ASN A 344 11.12 -7.79 -2.46
C ASN A 344 10.41 -7.55 -3.80
N MET A 345 10.96 -8.09 -4.89
CA MET A 345 10.27 -8.08 -6.19
C MET A 345 8.89 -8.74 -6.10
N VAL A 346 8.77 -9.91 -5.46
CA VAL A 346 7.48 -10.61 -5.30
C VAL A 346 6.48 -9.77 -4.50
N THR A 347 6.95 -9.07 -3.47
CA THR A 347 6.12 -8.14 -2.69
C THR A 347 5.56 -7.03 -3.58
N GLY A 348 6.40 -6.31 -4.33
CA GLY A 348 5.97 -5.25 -5.25
C GLY A 348 5.08 -5.76 -6.39
N ALA A 349 5.45 -6.90 -6.98
CA ALA A 349 4.76 -7.50 -8.12
C ALA A 349 3.37 -8.05 -7.77
N SER A 350 3.16 -8.53 -6.53
CA SER A 350 1.88 -9.11 -6.11
C SER A 350 0.68 -8.16 -6.20
N THR A 351 0.92 -6.85 -6.23
CA THR A 351 -0.12 -5.80 -6.33
C THR A 351 -0.05 -4.98 -7.62
N ALA A 352 0.89 -5.31 -8.51
CA ALA A 352 1.08 -4.58 -9.76
C ALA A 352 0.08 -5.01 -10.85
N ASN A 353 -0.32 -4.03 -11.65
CA ASN A 353 -1.09 -4.20 -12.88
C ASN A 353 -0.17 -4.36 -14.09
N LEU A 354 1.00 -3.73 -14.07
CA LEU A 354 1.95 -3.70 -15.18
C LEU A 354 3.39 -3.85 -14.69
N ALA A 355 4.25 -4.50 -15.47
CA ALA A 355 5.68 -4.63 -15.18
C ALA A 355 6.52 -3.99 -16.30
N LEU A 356 7.47 -3.14 -15.93
CA LEU A 356 8.49 -2.62 -16.83
C LEU A 356 9.76 -3.46 -16.68
N ILE A 357 10.11 -4.25 -17.71
CA ILE A 357 11.37 -4.98 -17.77
C ILE A 357 12.37 -4.15 -18.58
N LEU A 358 13.33 -3.53 -17.89
CA LEU A 358 14.41 -2.82 -18.55
C LEU A 358 15.46 -3.82 -19.04
N ILE A 359 15.96 -3.59 -20.25
CA ILE A 359 17.03 -4.36 -20.88
C ILE A 359 18.03 -3.37 -21.48
N ASP A 360 19.29 -3.44 -21.05
CA ASP A 360 20.38 -2.68 -21.68
C ASP A 360 20.63 -3.16 -23.12
N ALA A 361 20.44 -2.27 -24.09
CA ALA A 361 20.59 -2.58 -25.51
C ALA A 361 21.99 -3.11 -25.89
N ARG A 362 23.02 -2.81 -25.08
CA ARG A 362 24.40 -3.29 -25.31
C ARG A 362 24.56 -4.78 -25.00
N HIS A 363 23.81 -5.27 -24.02
CA HIS A 363 23.94 -6.64 -23.50
C HIS A 363 22.80 -7.55 -23.97
N GLY A 364 21.65 -6.98 -24.32
CA GLY A 364 20.47 -7.74 -24.72
C GLY A 364 19.88 -8.55 -23.55
N VAL A 365 19.16 -9.63 -23.86
CA VAL A 365 18.43 -10.41 -22.86
C VAL A 365 19.39 -11.25 -22.01
N ILE A 366 19.62 -10.83 -20.77
CA ILE A 366 20.46 -11.55 -19.81
C ILE A 366 19.64 -12.41 -18.83
N GLU A 367 20.32 -13.21 -18.03
CA GLU A 367 19.73 -14.10 -17.03
C GLU A 367 18.80 -13.38 -16.04
N GLN A 368 19.21 -12.20 -15.55
CA GLN A 368 18.38 -11.40 -14.63
C GLN A 368 17.08 -10.91 -15.29
N SER A 369 17.13 -10.48 -16.56
CA SER A 369 15.93 -10.09 -17.32
C SER A 369 14.97 -11.28 -17.49
N ARG A 370 15.50 -12.48 -17.75
CA ARG A 370 14.73 -13.73 -17.82
C ARG A 370 14.08 -14.08 -16.49
N ARG A 371 14.85 -14.02 -15.40
CA ARG A 371 14.36 -14.26 -14.03
C ARG A 371 13.22 -13.32 -13.64
N HIS A 372 13.39 -12.02 -13.85
CA HIS A 372 12.36 -11.03 -13.54
C HIS A 372 11.09 -11.25 -14.37
N SER A 373 11.24 -11.59 -15.64
CA SER A 373 10.12 -11.91 -16.52
C SER A 373 9.39 -13.18 -16.07
N PHE A 374 10.13 -14.20 -15.64
CA PHE A 374 9.54 -15.43 -15.07
C PHE A 374 8.73 -15.16 -13.81
N ILE A 375 9.27 -14.40 -12.84
CA ILE A 375 8.55 -14.05 -11.60
C ILE A 375 7.29 -13.23 -11.90
N THR A 376 7.40 -12.32 -12.86
CA THR A 376 6.27 -11.48 -13.32
C THR A 376 5.14 -12.34 -13.91
N SER A 377 5.49 -13.33 -14.74
CA SER A 377 4.54 -14.30 -15.28
C SER A 377 3.94 -15.19 -14.19
N LEU A 378 4.77 -15.68 -13.25
CA LEU A 378 4.33 -16.50 -12.12
C LEU A 378 3.29 -15.78 -11.25
N LEU A 379 3.48 -14.47 -11.02
CA LEU A 379 2.55 -13.62 -10.29
C LEU A 379 1.37 -13.14 -11.13
N ARG A 380 1.33 -13.50 -12.42
CA ARG A 380 0.30 -13.14 -13.40
C ARG A 380 0.03 -11.65 -13.42
N ILE A 381 1.08 -10.87 -13.59
CA ILE A 381 0.93 -9.45 -13.91
C ILE A 381 0.36 -9.36 -15.32
N PRO A 382 -0.81 -8.72 -15.53
CA PRO A 382 -1.51 -8.74 -16.81
C PRO A 382 -0.70 -8.15 -17.98
N HIS A 383 -0.02 -7.03 -17.74
CA HIS A 383 0.67 -6.27 -18.78
C HIS A 383 2.19 -6.25 -18.56
N LEU A 384 2.95 -6.53 -19.62
CA LEU A 384 4.40 -6.51 -19.62
C LEU A 384 4.90 -5.49 -20.65
N VAL A 385 5.80 -4.59 -20.23
CA VAL A 385 6.48 -3.67 -21.14
C VAL A 385 7.97 -3.94 -21.07
N VAL A 386 8.56 -4.30 -22.20
CA VAL A 386 10.01 -4.48 -22.35
C VAL A 386 10.60 -3.17 -22.83
N CYS A 387 11.26 -2.48 -21.91
CA CYS A 387 11.96 -1.22 -22.15
C CYS A 387 13.39 -1.52 -22.62
N VAL A 388 13.63 -1.47 -23.93
CA VAL A 388 14.98 -1.62 -24.50
C VAL A 388 15.70 -0.29 -24.30
N ASN A 389 16.45 -0.18 -23.22
CA ASN A 389 17.05 1.05 -22.72
C ASN A 389 18.48 1.23 -23.24
N LYS A 390 19.02 2.45 -23.13
CA LYS A 390 20.36 2.84 -23.59
C LYS A 390 20.58 2.71 -25.10
N MET A 391 19.52 2.95 -25.88
CA MET A 391 19.62 2.98 -27.34
C MET A 391 20.63 4.02 -27.85
N ASP A 392 20.94 5.05 -27.05
CA ASP A 392 21.95 6.05 -27.33
C ASP A 392 23.39 5.52 -27.39
N LEU A 393 23.65 4.37 -26.75
CA LEU A 393 24.97 3.73 -26.74
C LEU A 393 25.15 2.71 -27.87
N VAL A 394 24.10 2.44 -28.63
CA VAL A 394 24.10 1.52 -29.80
C VAL A 394 23.62 2.25 -31.05
N ASP A 395 23.88 3.56 -31.10
CA ASP A 395 23.56 4.45 -32.22
C ASP A 395 22.11 4.32 -32.72
N TRP A 396 21.16 4.08 -31.81
CA TRP A 396 19.73 3.96 -32.11
C TRP A 396 19.43 2.87 -33.16
N SER A 397 20.24 1.80 -33.21
CA SER A 397 20.17 0.71 -34.18
C SER A 397 18.86 -0.09 -34.13
N GLN A 398 18.14 -0.13 -35.25
CA GLN A 398 16.95 -0.96 -35.42
C GLN A 398 17.28 -2.46 -35.33
N GLU A 399 18.40 -2.90 -35.91
CA GLU A 399 18.82 -4.30 -35.92
C GLU A 399 19.04 -4.82 -34.49
N THR A 400 19.69 -4.02 -33.64
CA THR A 400 19.92 -4.37 -32.23
C THR A 400 18.60 -4.51 -31.48
N TYR A 401 17.66 -3.59 -31.71
CA TYR A 401 16.32 -3.66 -31.11
C TYR A 401 15.55 -4.91 -31.56
N GLU A 402 15.52 -5.20 -32.86
CA GLU A 402 14.81 -6.36 -33.41
C GLU A 402 15.38 -7.68 -32.91
N LYS A 403 16.71 -7.76 -32.76
CA LYS A 403 17.37 -8.92 -32.15
C LYS A 403 16.91 -9.14 -30.71
N ILE A 404 16.97 -8.10 -29.88
CA ILE A 404 16.56 -8.18 -28.47
C ILE A 404 15.09 -8.55 -28.34
N ARG A 405 14.24 -7.97 -29.18
CA ARG A 405 12.82 -8.31 -29.26
C ARG A 405 12.61 -9.80 -29.56
N THR A 406 13.27 -10.31 -30.61
CA THR A 406 13.17 -11.71 -31.01
C THR A 406 13.65 -12.65 -29.89
N ASP A 407 14.82 -12.37 -29.32
CA ASP A 407 15.39 -13.15 -28.21
C ASP A 407 14.44 -13.21 -27.00
N PHE A 408 13.74 -12.10 -26.72
CA PHE A 408 12.77 -12.02 -25.63
C PHE A 408 11.46 -12.75 -25.96
N GLU A 409 10.93 -12.60 -27.17
CA GLU A 409 9.72 -13.29 -27.62
C GLU A 409 9.90 -14.83 -27.58
N GLU A 410 11.06 -15.35 -28.01
CA GLU A 410 11.39 -16.77 -27.91
C GLU A 410 11.43 -17.29 -26.47
N PHE A 411 11.95 -16.47 -25.55
CA PHE A 411 11.96 -16.78 -24.13
C PHE A 411 10.53 -16.73 -23.54
N ALA A 412 9.78 -15.68 -23.87
CA ALA A 412 8.42 -15.44 -23.37
C ALA A 412 7.43 -16.52 -23.82
N ALA A 413 7.63 -17.12 -25.00
CA ALA A 413 6.80 -18.20 -25.54
C ALA A 413 6.71 -19.45 -24.63
N ARG A 414 7.61 -19.59 -23.65
CA ARG A 414 7.60 -20.68 -22.66
C ARG A 414 6.59 -20.48 -21.52
N PHE A 415 6.00 -19.29 -21.43
CA PHE A 415 5.11 -18.90 -20.35
C PHE A 415 3.83 -18.26 -20.87
N GLU A 416 2.77 -18.33 -20.06
CA GLU A 416 1.53 -17.59 -20.31
C GLU A 416 1.75 -16.11 -19.92
N ILE A 417 2.11 -15.27 -20.89
CA ILE A 417 2.11 -13.81 -20.77
C ILE A 417 1.09 -13.29 -21.78
N ASN A 418 0.11 -12.52 -21.31
CA ASN A 418 -1.04 -12.13 -22.12
C ASN A 418 -0.72 -10.96 -23.06
N ASP A 419 -0.03 -9.94 -22.54
CA ASP A 419 0.20 -8.67 -23.23
C ASP A 419 1.65 -8.21 -23.05
N ILE A 420 2.41 -8.18 -24.15
CA ILE A 420 3.82 -7.75 -24.18
C ILE A 420 3.98 -6.60 -25.17
N THR A 421 4.43 -5.45 -24.68
CA THR A 421 4.77 -4.27 -25.49
C THR A 421 6.28 -4.01 -25.45
N PHE A 422 6.90 -3.73 -26.60
CA PHE A 422 8.32 -3.37 -26.68
C PHE A 422 8.49 -1.88 -26.99
N ILE A 423 9.34 -1.20 -26.21
CA ILE A 423 9.62 0.24 -26.36
C ILE A 423 11.13 0.48 -26.36
N PRO A 424 11.75 0.88 -27.49
CA PRO A 424 13.14 1.31 -27.53
C PRO A 424 13.26 2.73 -26.99
N MET A 425 14.20 2.96 -26.07
CA MET A 425 14.27 4.22 -25.34
C MET A 425 15.67 4.51 -24.80
N SER A 426 15.86 5.74 -24.31
CA SER A 426 17.00 6.10 -23.48
C SER A 426 16.52 6.92 -22.29
N ALA A 427 16.64 6.34 -21.09
CA ALA A 427 16.31 7.00 -19.83
C ALA A 427 17.17 8.25 -19.57
N LEU A 428 18.40 8.27 -20.09
CA LEU A 428 19.36 9.36 -19.91
C LEU A 428 19.00 10.58 -20.77
N THR A 429 18.74 10.37 -22.06
CA THR A 429 18.43 11.46 -23.00
C THR A 429 16.94 11.82 -23.03
N GLY A 430 16.07 10.93 -22.57
CA GLY A 430 14.61 11.10 -22.59
C GLY A 430 13.93 10.58 -23.87
N ASP A 431 14.68 9.99 -24.79
CA ASP A 431 14.17 9.44 -26.05
C ASP A 431 13.13 8.34 -25.78
N ASN A 432 11.89 8.51 -26.28
CA ASN A 432 10.73 7.63 -26.10
C ASN A 432 10.29 7.41 -24.63
N VAL A 433 10.77 8.19 -23.67
CA VAL A 433 10.32 8.12 -22.27
C VAL A 433 8.99 8.84 -22.10
N VAL A 434 9.00 10.17 -22.28
CA VAL A 434 7.80 11.01 -22.22
C VAL A 434 7.37 11.38 -23.64
N ASN A 435 8.29 11.94 -24.41
CA ASN A 435 8.08 12.33 -25.79
C ASN A 435 8.64 11.28 -26.76
N ARG A 436 8.07 11.21 -27.96
CA ARG A 436 8.59 10.38 -29.04
C ARG A 436 9.96 10.89 -29.50
N SER A 437 10.88 9.97 -29.77
CA SER A 437 12.22 10.28 -30.28
C SER A 437 12.19 10.60 -31.78
N GLU A 438 12.95 11.61 -32.20
CA GLU A 438 13.22 11.94 -33.61
C GLU A 438 14.41 11.12 -34.18
N LYS A 439 15.13 10.37 -33.33
CA LYS A 439 16.31 9.58 -33.74
C LYS A 439 15.96 8.15 -34.17
N MET A 440 14.74 7.71 -33.84
CA MET A 440 14.23 6.36 -34.10
C MET A 440 12.98 6.43 -34.96
N ASP A 441 13.07 7.07 -36.13
CA ASP A 441 11.94 7.19 -37.09
C ASP A 441 11.39 5.82 -37.53
N TRP A 442 12.20 4.77 -37.45
CA TRP A 442 11.79 3.40 -37.71
C TRP A 442 10.82 2.85 -36.64
N TYR A 443 10.82 3.39 -35.41
CA TYR A 443 9.91 2.99 -34.35
C TYR A 443 8.59 3.76 -34.46
N GLN A 444 7.50 3.04 -34.73
CA GLN A 444 6.15 3.59 -34.91
C GLN A 444 5.25 3.45 -33.67
N GLY A 445 5.77 2.85 -32.59
CA GLY A 445 5.03 2.68 -31.34
C GLY A 445 4.95 3.95 -30.48
N PRO A 446 4.20 3.90 -29.37
CA PRO A 446 4.05 5.03 -28.44
C PRO A 446 5.31 5.24 -27.59
N SER A 447 5.44 6.44 -26.99
CA SER A 447 6.37 6.62 -25.86
C SER A 447 5.90 5.83 -24.64
N LEU A 448 6.82 5.58 -23.70
CA LEU A 448 6.51 4.86 -22.47
C LEU A 448 5.38 5.55 -21.68
N LEU A 449 5.46 6.86 -21.44
CA LEU A 449 4.42 7.57 -20.69
C LEU A 449 3.06 7.48 -21.39
N HIS A 450 3.03 7.63 -22.72
CA HIS A 450 1.79 7.50 -23.48
C HIS A 450 1.20 6.10 -23.34
N HIS A 451 2.02 5.04 -23.39
CA HIS A 451 1.53 3.69 -23.13
C HIS A 451 0.95 3.54 -21.72
N LEU A 452 1.65 4.02 -20.70
CA LEU A 452 1.20 3.96 -19.29
C LEU A 452 -0.11 4.73 -19.05
N GLU A 453 -0.33 5.85 -19.74
CA GLU A 453 -1.58 6.61 -19.66
C GLU A 453 -2.78 5.87 -20.26
N ASN A 454 -2.58 5.05 -21.29
CA ASN A 454 -3.67 4.48 -22.09
C ASN A 454 -3.87 2.97 -21.89
N VAL A 455 -2.97 2.26 -21.18
CA VAL A 455 -3.15 0.83 -20.89
C VAL A 455 -4.43 0.58 -20.08
N HIS A 456 -5.30 -0.30 -20.57
CA HIS A 456 -6.60 -0.57 -19.97
C HIS A 456 -6.52 -1.71 -18.95
N ILE A 457 -6.71 -1.42 -17.66
CA ILE A 457 -6.56 -2.40 -16.57
C ILE A 457 -7.89 -2.88 -15.98
N ALA A 458 -9.02 -2.27 -16.35
CA ALA A 458 -10.31 -2.60 -15.76
C ALA A 458 -10.77 -4.01 -16.18
N GLY A 459 -10.41 -4.43 -17.40
CA GLY A 459 -10.69 -5.77 -17.94
C GLY A 459 -9.92 -6.91 -17.30
N ASP A 460 -8.88 -6.64 -16.49
CA ASP A 460 -8.06 -7.68 -15.84
C ASP A 460 -8.75 -8.33 -14.63
N ARG A 461 -9.85 -7.72 -14.17
CA ARG A 461 -10.57 -8.20 -12.99
C ARG A 461 -11.55 -9.30 -13.38
N ASP A 462 -11.63 -10.30 -12.53
CA ASP A 462 -12.69 -11.29 -12.60
C ASP A 462 -14.01 -10.63 -12.19
N MET A 463 -14.85 -10.35 -13.19
CA MET A 463 -16.20 -9.79 -13.04
C MET A 463 -17.29 -10.89 -13.11
N ILE A 464 -16.90 -12.15 -13.23
CA ILE A 464 -17.79 -13.28 -13.51
C ILE A 464 -18.06 -14.07 -12.24
N ASP A 465 -17.02 -14.40 -11.45
CA ASP A 465 -17.13 -15.33 -10.33
C ASP A 465 -17.29 -14.61 -8.99
N PRO A 466 -18.51 -14.53 -8.40
CA PRO A 466 -18.73 -13.71 -7.21
C PRO A 466 -18.12 -14.35 -5.98
N ARG A 467 -17.16 -13.66 -5.37
CA ARG A 467 -16.47 -14.06 -4.14
C ARG A 467 -16.46 -12.90 -3.17
N PHE A 468 -17.15 -13.06 -2.04
CA PHE A 468 -17.18 -12.07 -0.97
C PHE A 468 -16.66 -12.67 0.34
N PRO A 469 -15.34 -12.59 0.59
CA PRO A 469 -14.77 -13.00 1.88
C PRO A 469 -15.21 -12.02 2.98
N VAL A 470 -15.87 -12.55 4.01
CA VAL A 470 -16.38 -11.74 5.12
C VAL A 470 -15.21 -11.38 6.05
N GLN A 471 -14.99 -10.08 6.24
CA GLN A 471 -13.91 -9.55 7.09
C GLN A 471 -14.40 -9.19 8.48
N TRP A 472 -15.67 -8.78 8.61
CA TRP A 472 -16.27 -8.28 9.84
C TRP A 472 -17.79 -8.47 9.85
N VAL A 473 -18.37 -8.73 11.03
CA VAL A 473 -19.83 -8.76 11.22
C VAL A 473 -20.25 -7.49 11.94
N ILE A 474 -21.06 -6.66 11.28
CA ILE A 474 -21.58 -5.40 11.79
C ILE A 474 -22.89 -5.68 12.50
N ARG A 475 -22.87 -5.59 13.83
CA ARG A 475 -24.05 -5.74 14.69
C ARG A 475 -24.08 -4.61 15.72
N PRO A 476 -24.93 -3.59 15.52
CA PRO A 476 -25.12 -2.52 16.50
C PRO A 476 -25.66 -3.08 17.82
N GLN A 477 -25.12 -2.59 18.94
CA GLN A 477 -25.68 -2.85 20.27
C GLN A 477 -26.52 -1.63 20.66
N GLY A 478 -27.76 -1.55 20.15
CA GLY A 478 -28.67 -0.44 20.43
C GLY A 478 -30.11 -0.76 20.00
N ASP A 479 -31.07 -0.13 20.67
CA ASP A 479 -32.50 -0.42 20.50
C ASP A 479 -33.03 -0.10 19.10
N GLU A 480 -32.46 0.90 18.43
CA GLU A 480 -32.89 1.32 17.08
C GLU A 480 -32.58 0.27 16.00
N HIS A 481 -31.58 -0.60 16.20
CA HIS A 481 -31.07 -1.52 15.17
C HIS A 481 -30.86 -2.94 15.72
N HIS A 482 -31.74 -3.37 16.63
CA HIS A 482 -31.61 -4.64 17.35
C HIS A 482 -31.42 -5.86 16.42
N ASP A 483 -32.09 -5.85 15.26
CA ASP A 483 -32.08 -6.95 14.29
C ASP A 483 -31.14 -6.69 13.09
N TYR A 484 -30.33 -5.63 13.12
CA TYR A 484 -29.38 -5.35 12.04
C TYR A 484 -28.20 -6.32 12.08
N ARG A 485 -27.98 -7.02 10.97
CA ARG A 485 -26.80 -7.88 10.74
C ARG A 485 -26.24 -7.63 9.35
N GLY A 486 -25.17 -6.83 9.28
CA GLY A 486 -24.43 -6.58 8.04
C GLY A 486 -23.11 -7.35 8.00
N TYR A 487 -22.74 -7.87 6.84
CA TYR A 487 -21.46 -8.54 6.61
C TYR A 487 -20.53 -7.62 5.85
N GLY A 488 -19.52 -7.11 6.54
CA GLY A 488 -18.52 -6.21 5.99
C GLY A 488 -17.38 -6.99 5.35
N GLY A 489 -17.08 -6.68 4.08
CA GLY A 489 -15.99 -7.26 3.33
C GLY A 489 -15.61 -6.41 2.13
N GLN A 490 -14.61 -6.87 1.37
CA GLN A 490 -14.27 -6.33 0.06
C GLN A 490 -14.66 -7.37 -0.99
N VAL A 491 -15.36 -6.94 -2.04
CA VAL A 491 -15.69 -7.84 -3.15
C VAL A 491 -14.38 -8.27 -3.82
N ALA A 492 -14.07 -9.57 -3.78
CA ALA A 492 -12.81 -10.11 -4.27
C ALA A 492 -12.85 -10.37 -5.77
N SER A 493 -13.98 -10.88 -6.26
CA SER A 493 -14.29 -11.10 -7.68
C SER A 493 -15.80 -11.14 -7.89
N GLY A 494 -16.23 -11.03 -9.14
CA GLY A 494 -17.62 -11.07 -9.58
C GLY A 494 -18.46 -9.89 -9.13
N VAL A 495 -19.71 -9.83 -9.62
CA VAL A 495 -20.67 -8.79 -9.27
C VAL A 495 -21.76 -9.37 -8.39
N PHE A 496 -22.08 -8.66 -7.31
CA PHE A 496 -23.21 -8.94 -6.43
C PHE A 496 -24.30 -7.90 -6.66
N GLN A 497 -25.55 -8.33 -6.76
CA GLN A 497 -26.72 -7.46 -6.91
C GLN A 497 -27.73 -7.72 -5.80
N VAL A 498 -28.51 -6.70 -5.45
CA VAL A 498 -29.65 -6.87 -4.53
C VAL A 498 -30.64 -7.87 -5.14
N GLY A 499 -31.09 -8.82 -4.33
CA GLY A 499 -31.96 -9.93 -4.74
C GLY A 499 -31.22 -11.18 -5.27
N ASP A 500 -29.90 -11.14 -5.45
CA ASP A 500 -29.12 -12.31 -5.86
C ASP A 500 -29.27 -13.46 -4.83
N GLU A 501 -29.44 -14.68 -5.33
CA GLU A 501 -29.32 -15.90 -4.54
C GLU A 501 -27.86 -16.17 -4.20
N VAL A 502 -27.59 -16.39 -2.92
CA VAL A 502 -26.25 -16.58 -2.37
C VAL A 502 -26.20 -17.76 -1.42
N VAL A 503 -25.02 -18.34 -1.28
CA VAL A 503 -24.69 -19.38 -0.30
C VAL A 503 -23.54 -18.90 0.58
N ALA A 504 -23.60 -19.23 1.87
CA ALA A 504 -22.53 -18.95 2.82
C ALA A 504 -21.69 -20.21 3.11
N LEU A 505 -20.40 -20.14 2.82
CA LEU A 505 -19.43 -21.19 3.11
C LEU A 505 -18.71 -20.93 4.44
N PRO A 506 -18.49 -21.96 5.28
CA PRO A 506 -18.64 -23.40 5.01
C PRO A 506 -20.04 -23.99 5.24
N SER A 507 -20.98 -23.21 5.79
CA SER A 507 -22.28 -23.75 6.24
C SER A 507 -23.11 -24.39 5.14
N GLY A 508 -22.97 -23.91 3.89
CA GLY A 508 -23.81 -24.30 2.76
C GLY A 508 -25.23 -23.74 2.83
N MET A 509 -25.53 -22.87 3.80
CA MET A 509 -26.86 -22.27 3.92
C MET A 509 -27.08 -21.20 2.83
N GLU A 510 -28.26 -21.25 2.23
CA GLU A 510 -28.67 -20.33 1.17
C GLU A 510 -29.48 -19.15 1.72
N SER A 511 -29.38 -18.02 1.03
CA SER A 511 -30.14 -16.80 1.31
C SER A 511 -30.24 -15.94 0.05
N LYS A 512 -30.81 -14.74 0.20
CA LYS A 512 -30.79 -13.69 -0.81
C LYS A 512 -30.20 -12.42 -0.26
N ILE A 513 -29.56 -11.64 -1.13
CA ILE A 513 -29.06 -10.31 -0.76
C ILE A 513 -30.24 -9.36 -0.57
N LYS A 514 -30.43 -8.91 0.67
CA LYS A 514 -31.45 -7.94 1.04
C LYS A 514 -31.04 -6.51 0.67
N SER A 515 -29.80 -6.14 1.00
CA SER A 515 -29.23 -4.83 0.68
C SER A 515 -27.70 -4.91 0.54
N ILE A 516 -27.15 -3.96 -0.19
CA ILE A 516 -25.71 -3.72 -0.29
C ILE A 516 -25.48 -2.26 0.05
N ASP A 517 -24.53 -1.98 0.95
CA ASP A 517 -24.29 -0.64 1.48
C ASP A 517 -22.82 -0.25 1.32
N ILE A 518 -22.58 0.98 0.87
CA ILE A 518 -21.25 1.60 0.85
C ILE A 518 -21.31 2.86 1.71
N GLY A 519 -20.65 2.84 2.86
CA GLY A 519 -20.61 4.00 3.74
C GLY A 519 -21.97 4.42 4.31
N GLY A 520 -22.91 3.48 4.44
CA GLY A 520 -24.29 3.76 4.88
C GLY A 520 -25.22 4.23 3.75
N VAL A 521 -24.76 4.23 2.49
CA VAL A 521 -25.57 4.51 1.32
C VAL A 521 -25.86 3.21 0.58
N GLU A 522 -27.13 2.87 0.43
CA GLU A 522 -27.59 1.69 -0.31
C GLU A 522 -27.16 1.74 -1.78
N GLN A 523 -26.75 0.59 -2.30
CA GLN A 523 -26.35 0.36 -3.69
C GLN A 523 -27.14 -0.79 -4.28
N GLN A 524 -27.42 -0.73 -5.59
CA GLN A 524 -28.10 -1.81 -6.30
C GLN A 524 -27.16 -2.98 -6.63
N PHE A 525 -25.87 -2.70 -6.77
CA PHE A 525 -24.84 -3.69 -7.04
C PHE A 525 -23.50 -3.29 -6.44
N ALA A 526 -22.62 -4.27 -6.27
CA ALA A 526 -21.22 -4.05 -5.93
C ALA A 526 -20.30 -4.93 -6.77
N SER A 527 -19.14 -4.39 -7.12
CA SER A 527 -18.11 -5.06 -7.92
C SER A 527 -16.72 -4.92 -7.30
N PRO A 528 -15.74 -5.72 -7.72
CA PRO A 528 -14.39 -5.64 -7.17
C PRO A 528 -13.70 -4.34 -7.58
N PRO A 529 -12.90 -3.70 -6.70
CA PRO A 529 -12.57 -4.09 -5.33
C PRO A 529 -13.35 -3.25 -4.29
N GLN A 530 -14.64 -3.01 -4.48
CA GLN A 530 -15.43 -2.17 -3.57
C GLN A 530 -15.52 -2.83 -2.18
N SER A 531 -15.33 -2.02 -1.14
CA SER A 531 -15.58 -2.42 0.24
C SER A 531 -17.02 -2.08 0.60
N VAL A 532 -17.82 -3.12 0.85
CA VAL A 532 -19.27 -3.00 1.06
C VAL A 532 -19.69 -3.70 2.35
N SER A 533 -20.93 -3.47 2.75
CA SER A 533 -21.65 -4.25 3.75
C SER A 533 -22.84 -4.92 3.06
N ILE A 534 -22.99 -6.23 3.21
CA ILE A 534 -24.11 -7.00 2.63
C ILE A 534 -25.05 -7.43 3.75
N GLN A 535 -26.34 -7.20 3.59
CA GLN A 535 -27.38 -7.80 4.43
C GLN A 535 -28.07 -8.93 3.70
N LEU A 536 -28.47 -9.96 4.43
CA LEU A 536 -29.16 -11.12 3.89
C LEU A 536 -30.62 -11.14 4.36
N GLU A 537 -31.51 -11.77 3.59
CA GLU A 537 -32.93 -11.90 3.95
C GLU A 537 -33.17 -12.88 5.11
N THR A 538 -32.29 -13.86 5.27
CA THR A 538 -32.37 -14.87 6.32
C THR A 538 -31.22 -14.73 7.31
N ASP A 539 -31.53 -15.01 8.59
CA ASP A 539 -30.54 -15.03 9.67
C ASP A 539 -29.69 -16.30 9.61
N ILE A 540 -28.73 -16.31 8.68
CA ILE A 540 -27.71 -17.37 8.60
C ILE A 540 -26.50 -17.01 9.46
N ASP A 541 -25.88 -18.02 10.06
CA ASP A 541 -24.69 -17.79 10.87
C ASP A 541 -23.45 -17.65 9.98
N VAL A 542 -23.02 -16.40 9.78
CA VAL A 542 -21.84 -16.02 9.02
C VAL A 542 -20.90 -15.19 9.89
N SER A 543 -19.63 -15.52 9.80
CA SER A 543 -18.54 -15.01 10.62
C SER A 543 -17.33 -14.59 9.77
N ARG A 544 -16.29 -14.06 10.40
CA ARG A 544 -15.05 -13.71 9.70
C ARG A 544 -14.36 -14.97 9.16
N GLY A 545 -13.90 -14.90 7.90
CA GLY A 545 -13.24 -16.00 7.22
C GLY A 545 -14.19 -16.89 6.43
N ASP A 546 -15.49 -16.72 6.62
CA ASP A 546 -16.53 -17.29 5.78
C ASP A 546 -16.61 -16.54 4.44
N MET A 547 -17.23 -17.17 3.45
CA MET A 547 -17.37 -16.60 2.11
C MET A 547 -18.83 -16.65 1.66
N ILE A 548 -19.31 -15.52 1.15
CA ILE A 548 -20.58 -15.43 0.42
C ILE A 548 -20.26 -15.54 -1.07
N CYS A 549 -20.93 -16.46 -1.76
CA CYS A 549 -20.79 -16.70 -3.19
C CYS A 549 -22.15 -17.13 -3.79
N ARG A 550 -22.20 -17.41 -5.11
CA ARG A 550 -23.43 -17.89 -5.75
C ARG A 550 -23.56 -19.42 -5.64
N PRO A 551 -24.76 -19.98 -5.42
CA PRO A 551 -24.95 -21.43 -5.25
C PRO A 551 -24.42 -22.29 -6.40
N ASN A 552 -24.57 -21.82 -7.64
CA ASN A 552 -24.14 -22.52 -8.86
C ASN A 552 -22.75 -22.09 -9.36
N ASN A 553 -22.04 -21.26 -8.59
CA ASN A 553 -20.69 -20.81 -8.90
C ASN A 553 -19.92 -20.64 -7.58
N GLN A 554 -19.60 -21.77 -6.95
CA GLN A 554 -18.87 -21.81 -5.70
C GLN A 554 -17.37 -22.01 -5.98
N PRO A 555 -16.49 -21.44 -5.13
CA PRO A 555 -15.08 -21.80 -5.14
C PRO A 555 -14.88 -23.26 -4.72
N ILE A 556 -13.69 -23.80 -4.97
CA ILE A 556 -13.30 -25.12 -4.48
C ILE A 556 -13.18 -25.04 -2.95
N SER A 557 -13.86 -25.94 -2.25
CA SER A 557 -13.75 -26.10 -0.79
C SER A 557 -12.91 -27.33 -0.48
N GLY A 558 -11.65 -27.13 -0.09
CA GLY A 558 -10.68 -28.22 0.04
C GLY A 558 -9.66 -28.02 1.15
N GLN A 559 -9.11 -29.13 1.65
CA GLN A 559 -8.05 -29.13 2.67
C GLN A 559 -6.67 -29.47 2.10
N ASN A 560 -6.60 -30.15 0.95
CA ASN A 560 -5.34 -30.52 0.31
C ASN A 560 -5.09 -29.58 -0.85
N ILE A 561 -4.13 -28.68 -0.73
CA ILE A 561 -3.93 -27.60 -1.70
C ILE A 561 -2.55 -27.76 -2.33
N ASP A 562 -2.52 -27.68 -3.65
CA ASP A 562 -1.28 -27.64 -4.41
C ASP A 562 -1.03 -26.19 -4.88
N ALA A 563 0.15 -25.66 -4.59
CA ALA A 563 0.47 -24.27 -4.86
C ALA A 563 1.92 -24.10 -5.32
N MET A 564 2.14 -23.14 -6.22
CA MET A 564 3.47 -22.58 -6.45
C MET A 564 3.82 -21.68 -5.27
N VAL A 565 4.96 -21.92 -4.63
CA VAL A 565 5.43 -21.19 -3.45
C VAL A 565 6.72 -20.47 -3.79
N VAL A 566 6.79 -19.18 -3.47
CA VAL A 566 8.03 -18.43 -3.35
C VAL A 566 8.41 -18.39 -1.88
N TRP A 567 9.56 -18.95 -1.53
CA TRP A 567 10.05 -18.95 -0.16
C TRP A 567 10.83 -17.65 0.15
N MET A 568 10.55 -17.04 1.30
CA MET A 568 11.01 -15.68 1.63
C MET A 568 11.81 -15.59 2.94
N ALA A 569 12.01 -16.72 3.62
CA ALA A 569 12.73 -16.79 4.88
C ALA A 569 14.10 -17.47 4.74
N ASP A 570 15.06 -17.08 5.58
CA ASP A 570 16.39 -17.69 5.64
C ASP A 570 16.34 -19.15 6.10
N GLN A 571 15.45 -19.46 7.04
CA GLN A 571 15.20 -20.84 7.45
C GLN A 571 14.48 -21.57 6.31
N PRO A 572 15.01 -22.69 5.81
CA PRO A 572 14.38 -23.41 4.70
C PRO A 572 13.00 -23.96 5.06
N MET A 573 12.13 -24.04 4.06
CA MET A 573 10.91 -24.81 4.15
C MET A 573 11.25 -26.30 4.12
N VAL A 574 10.73 -27.06 5.09
CA VAL A 574 10.92 -28.52 5.16
C VAL A 574 9.57 -29.23 5.19
N VAL A 575 9.50 -30.38 4.51
CA VAL A 575 8.34 -31.28 4.53
C VAL A 575 8.03 -31.73 5.97
N GLY A 576 6.75 -31.76 6.34
CA GLY A 576 6.28 -32.13 7.66
C GLY A 576 6.26 -30.98 8.68
N LYS A 577 6.89 -29.83 8.40
CA LYS A 577 6.80 -28.65 9.27
C LYS A 577 5.39 -28.02 9.18
N LYS A 578 4.93 -27.50 10.32
CA LYS A 578 3.63 -26.83 10.45
C LYS A 578 3.77 -25.32 10.29
N TYR A 579 2.76 -24.71 9.68
CA TYR A 579 2.67 -23.27 9.48
C TYR A 579 1.23 -22.81 9.69
N THR A 580 1.03 -21.51 9.85
CA THR A 580 -0.27 -20.88 9.66
C THR A 580 -0.35 -20.34 8.23
N ILE A 581 -1.48 -20.54 7.57
CA ILE A 581 -1.79 -19.92 6.29
C ILE A 581 -2.87 -18.86 6.51
N ARG A 582 -2.66 -17.69 5.91
CA ARG A 582 -3.69 -16.65 5.81
C ARG A 582 -4.12 -16.50 4.36
N HIS A 583 -5.40 -16.75 4.12
CA HIS A 583 -6.04 -16.81 2.82
C HIS A 583 -7.31 -15.96 2.88
N THR A 584 -7.40 -14.90 2.09
CA THR A 584 -8.44 -13.87 2.21
C THR A 584 -8.56 -13.34 3.67
N SER A 585 -9.73 -13.42 4.30
CA SER A 585 -9.96 -13.11 5.72
C SER A 585 -9.85 -14.32 6.64
N ASN A 586 -9.56 -15.51 6.10
CA ASN A 586 -9.49 -16.78 6.82
C ASN A 586 -8.05 -17.13 7.23
N GLU A 587 -7.90 -17.83 8.35
CA GLU A 587 -6.63 -18.40 8.83
C GLU A 587 -6.80 -19.87 9.14
N ALA A 588 -5.91 -20.72 8.62
CA ALA A 588 -5.87 -22.15 8.91
C ALA A 588 -4.45 -22.59 9.23
N ARG A 589 -4.29 -23.56 10.15
CA ARG A 589 -3.01 -24.23 10.32
C ARG A 589 -2.83 -25.24 9.20
N CYS A 590 -1.59 -25.49 8.81
CA CYS A 590 -1.25 -26.44 7.77
C CYS A 590 0.00 -27.23 8.10
N VAL A 591 0.19 -28.33 7.37
CA VAL A 591 1.45 -29.05 7.29
C VAL A 591 1.88 -29.14 5.83
N VAL A 592 3.17 -28.93 5.58
CA VAL A 592 3.77 -29.20 4.26
C VAL A 592 3.78 -30.72 4.06
N LYS A 593 3.02 -31.21 3.08
CA LYS A 593 2.91 -32.63 2.79
C LYS A 593 4.02 -33.13 1.87
N ASP A 594 4.33 -32.35 0.85
CA ASP A 594 5.27 -32.74 -0.19
C ASP A 594 5.84 -31.51 -0.89
N LEU A 595 7.09 -31.60 -1.34
CA LEU A 595 7.69 -30.67 -2.29
C LEU A 595 7.79 -31.40 -3.63
N ARG A 596 6.86 -31.12 -4.54
CA ARG A 596 6.73 -31.83 -5.82
C ARG A 596 7.96 -31.63 -6.71
N TYR A 597 8.40 -30.38 -6.78
CA TYR A 597 9.64 -29.99 -7.43
C TYR A 597 10.02 -28.58 -7.00
N ARG A 598 11.32 -28.30 -7.03
CA ARG A 598 11.86 -26.95 -7.03
C ARG A 598 12.06 -26.49 -8.47
N MET A 599 11.86 -25.22 -8.75
CA MET A 599 12.19 -24.63 -10.03
C MET A 599 13.61 -24.08 -10.02
N ASP A 600 14.40 -24.50 -10.99
CA ASP A 600 15.61 -23.77 -11.37
C ASP A 600 15.18 -22.50 -12.10
N ILE A 601 15.51 -21.33 -11.56
CA ILE A 601 15.08 -20.05 -12.13
C ILE A 601 15.95 -19.67 -13.36
N GLU A 602 17.15 -20.23 -13.47
CA GLU A 602 18.10 -19.96 -14.56
C GLU A 602 17.73 -20.76 -15.79
N THR A 603 17.47 -22.06 -15.60
CA THR A 603 17.16 -22.99 -16.70
C THR A 603 15.67 -23.21 -16.90
N LEU A 604 14.85 -22.87 -15.90
CA LEU A 604 13.40 -23.11 -15.85
C LEU A 604 13.02 -24.60 -15.82
N HIS A 605 13.99 -25.47 -15.55
CA HIS A 605 13.76 -26.89 -15.34
C HIS A 605 13.23 -27.18 -13.94
N ARG A 606 12.53 -28.32 -13.84
CA ARG A 606 12.00 -28.84 -12.58
C ARG A 606 13.02 -29.77 -11.96
N ILE A 607 13.36 -29.52 -10.70
CA ILE A 607 14.24 -30.32 -9.86
C ILE A 607 13.32 -31.13 -8.93
N GLU A 608 13.06 -32.39 -9.28
CA GLU A 608 12.08 -33.26 -8.60
C GLU A 608 12.64 -33.95 -7.34
N ASP A 609 13.95 -33.99 -7.17
CA ASP A 609 14.65 -34.59 -6.02
C ASP A 609 14.87 -33.60 -4.86
N ALA A 610 14.42 -32.35 -5.01
CA ALA A 610 14.52 -31.34 -3.96
C ALA A 610 13.63 -31.69 -2.75
N THR A 611 14.15 -31.53 -1.54
CA THR A 611 13.41 -31.82 -0.28
C THR A 611 13.16 -30.60 0.58
N ASP A 612 13.75 -29.45 0.22
CA ASP A 612 13.60 -28.17 0.89
C ASP A 612 13.51 -27.01 -0.12
N LEU A 613 12.98 -25.88 0.34
CA LEU A 613 13.05 -24.60 -0.36
C LEU A 613 13.80 -23.58 0.50
N LYS A 614 14.87 -23.00 -0.04
CA LYS A 614 15.67 -21.96 0.59
C LYS A 614 15.17 -20.56 0.22
N LEU A 615 15.74 -19.54 0.86
CA LEU A 615 15.41 -18.14 0.58
C LEU A 615 15.44 -17.85 -0.94
N ASN A 616 14.38 -17.22 -1.44
CA ASN A 616 14.17 -16.85 -2.85
C ASN A 616 13.98 -18.03 -3.82
N GLU A 617 13.98 -19.28 -3.34
CA GLU A 617 13.66 -20.43 -4.18
C GLU A 617 12.15 -20.56 -4.39
N ILE A 618 11.79 -21.11 -5.54
CA ILE A 618 10.40 -21.28 -5.98
C ILE A 618 10.17 -22.77 -6.18
N GLY A 619 9.04 -23.29 -5.71
CA GLY A 619 8.70 -24.70 -5.90
C GLY A 619 7.21 -24.96 -5.83
N ARG A 620 6.79 -26.13 -6.32
CA ARG A 620 5.41 -26.60 -6.22
C ARG A 620 5.27 -27.42 -4.94
N VAL A 621 4.41 -26.99 -4.04
CA VAL A 621 4.28 -27.54 -2.69
C VAL A 621 2.85 -27.98 -2.45
N SER A 622 2.68 -29.19 -1.92
CA SER A 622 1.40 -29.67 -1.44
C SER A 622 1.26 -29.40 0.06
N PHE A 623 0.13 -28.84 0.45
CA PHE A 623 -0.24 -28.54 1.82
C PHE A 623 -1.46 -29.33 2.24
N ARG A 624 -1.52 -29.70 3.51
CA ARG A 624 -2.77 -30.15 4.15
C ARG A 624 -3.16 -29.18 5.26
N MET A 625 -4.33 -28.59 5.12
CA MET A 625 -4.93 -27.65 6.07
C MET A 625 -5.67 -28.38 7.19
N THR A 626 -5.82 -27.74 8.34
CA THR A 626 -6.64 -28.25 9.46
C THR A 626 -8.13 -28.02 9.25
N LYS A 627 -8.50 -27.06 8.41
CA LYS A 627 -9.88 -26.77 8.00
C LYS A 627 -9.91 -26.40 6.50
N PRO A 628 -11.05 -26.56 5.81
CA PRO A 628 -11.14 -26.22 4.39
C PRO A 628 -10.85 -24.74 4.14
N LEU A 629 -10.20 -24.44 3.02
CA LEU A 629 -10.16 -23.10 2.43
C LEU A 629 -11.11 -23.07 1.22
N PHE A 630 -11.62 -21.87 0.90
CA PHE A 630 -12.51 -21.63 -0.24
C PHE A 630 -11.73 -20.90 -1.32
N PHE A 631 -11.18 -21.63 -2.27
CA PHE A 631 -10.19 -21.10 -3.20
C PHE A 631 -10.59 -21.35 -4.66
N ASP A 632 -10.07 -20.49 -5.52
CA ASP A 632 -10.05 -20.70 -6.97
C ASP A 632 -8.58 -20.86 -7.39
N PRO A 633 -8.28 -21.46 -8.56
CA PRO A 633 -6.93 -21.39 -9.12
C PRO A 633 -6.49 -19.93 -9.27
N TYR A 634 -5.23 -19.61 -8.94
CA TYR A 634 -4.68 -18.25 -9.04
C TYR A 634 -4.80 -17.65 -10.45
N ARG A 635 -4.85 -18.51 -11.46
CA ARG A 635 -5.09 -18.14 -12.86
C ARG A 635 -6.47 -17.57 -13.16
N GLN A 636 -7.46 -17.90 -12.33
CA GLN A 636 -8.85 -17.49 -12.47
C GLN A 636 -9.12 -16.28 -11.59
N CYS A 637 -8.84 -16.39 -10.29
CA CYS A 637 -8.98 -15.29 -9.35
C CYS A 637 -7.73 -15.16 -8.47
N ARG A 638 -7.02 -14.03 -8.57
CA ARG A 638 -5.80 -13.77 -7.78
C ARG A 638 -6.10 -13.66 -6.28
N ALA A 639 -7.27 -13.12 -5.92
CA ALA A 639 -7.64 -12.85 -4.53
C ALA A 639 -7.95 -14.13 -3.75
N THR A 640 -8.71 -15.07 -4.33
CA THR A 640 -9.02 -16.37 -3.71
C THR A 640 -8.03 -17.46 -4.10
N GLY A 641 -7.15 -17.22 -5.08
CA GLY A 641 -6.10 -18.15 -5.47
C GLY A 641 -4.74 -17.89 -4.86
N SER A 642 -4.63 -17.02 -3.86
CA SER A 642 -3.34 -16.73 -3.21
C SER A 642 -3.44 -16.79 -1.69
N PHE A 643 -2.33 -17.11 -1.05
CA PHE A 643 -2.20 -17.06 0.40
C PHE A 643 -0.77 -16.77 0.85
N ILE A 644 -0.62 -16.26 2.07
CA ILE A 644 0.68 -16.11 2.72
C ILE A 644 0.91 -17.24 3.74
N ILE A 645 2.16 -17.65 3.87
CA ILE A 645 2.62 -18.64 4.84
C ILE A 645 3.26 -17.89 6.01
N VAL A 646 2.82 -18.19 7.22
CA VAL A 646 3.27 -17.57 8.46
C VAL A 646 3.87 -18.64 9.37
N ASP A 647 5.09 -18.42 9.84
CA ASP A 647 5.75 -19.30 10.79
C ASP A 647 5.15 -19.11 12.20
N GLU A 648 4.78 -20.22 12.84
CA GLU A 648 4.05 -20.18 14.12
C GLU A 648 4.91 -19.76 15.32
N GLN A 649 6.24 -19.86 15.19
CA GLN A 649 7.16 -19.50 16.28
C GLN A 649 7.56 -18.04 16.19
N THR A 650 7.88 -17.59 14.99
CA THR A 650 8.40 -16.24 14.75
C THR A 650 7.32 -15.23 14.38
N ASN A 651 6.10 -15.69 14.08
CA ASN A 651 5.00 -14.89 13.51
C ASN A 651 5.32 -14.22 12.16
N ASN A 652 6.47 -14.49 11.56
CA ASN A 652 6.90 -13.87 10.32
C ASN A 652 6.22 -14.49 9.10
N THR A 653 5.96 -13.67 8.10
CA THR A 653 5.55 -14.14 6.77
C THR A 653 6.78 -14.75 6.09
N VAL A 654 6.75 -16.06 5.87
CA VAL A 654 7.89 -16.85 5.38
C VAL A 654 7.75 -17.30 3.92
N GLY A 655 6.56 -17.17 3.33
CA GLY A 655 6.35 -17.51 1.93
C GLY A 655 5.08 -16.93 1.32
N ALA A 656 5.07 -16.84 0.00
CA ALA A 656 3.95 -16.42 -0.83
C ALA A 656 3.51 -17.61 -1.69
N ALA A 657 2.21 -17.92 -1.75
CA ALA A 657 1.72 -19.08 -2.48
C ALA A 657 0.61 -18.70 -3.47
N MET A 658 0.73 -19.23 -4.69
CA MET A 658 -0.25 -19.14 -5.77
C MET A 658 -0.86 -20.53 -5.99
N ILE A 659 -2.14 -20.67 -5.69
CA ILE A 659 -2.88 -21.92 -5.73
C ILE A 659 -3.02 -22.39 -7.18
N ILE A 660 -2.65 -23.65 -7.43
CA ILE A 660 -2.87 -24.34 -8.70
C ILE A 660 -4.23 -25.04 -8.68
N GLY A 661 -4.56 -25.70 -7.57
CA GLY A 661 -5.80 -26.44 -7.39
C GLY A 661 -5.76 -27.36 -6.16
N GLU A 662 -6.71 -28.28 -6.09
CA GLU A 662 -6.73 -29.33 -5.06
C GLU A 662 -5.67 -30.42 -5.36
N THR A 663 -5.04 -30.96 -4.31
CA THR A 663 -4.20 -32.15 -4.47
C THR A 663 -5.09 -33.40 -4.48
N ASN A 664 -4.98 -34.22 -5.52
CA ASN A 664 -5.61 -35.55 -5.59
C ASN A 664 -5.10 -36.50 -4.51
#